data_AF-A0A8S0VU85-F1
#
_entry.id   AF-A0A8S0VU85-F1
#
_cell.length_a   1.000
_cell.length_b   1.000
_cell.length_c   1.000
_cell.angle_alpha   90.00
_cell.angle_beta   90.00
_cell.angle_gamma   90.00
#
_symmetry.space_group_name_H-M   'P 1'
#
loop_
_entity.id
_entity.type
_entity.pdbx_description
1 polymer ?
#
loop_
_entity_poly.entity_id
_entity_poly.type
_entity_poly.pdbx_seq_one_letter_code
_entity_poly.pdbx_strand_id
1 'polypeptide(L)'
;MSTGTSVSYLNLSTNRPAEWMSPPPAVVSIVLSAIRCCDNASGVLRSLRYFCYLLRRLWNRPSCDRPSALRSDPLRLIAGLHRGQARYLAPPARLLKSSESSSVGQWNQDEAHRKSEVTFHILDRFPPQVERKCGVCYIAVDGEPLYQRPPGTRYTRILAQLIVYLQLRQRDGHPDLKLILAKHTRSNVYLCLHILTVSHFIMAAALVDRVADLFKSNLDINASTPEVTSEKHAPVDVVEVVVEPPKQPDILYLPNEAKWKARTARRLAEDPSLPKTALPEGFPKKLESPLVWEGKDWTDAAQWEYKLSAEQLKEIDDALKHFKGQNKPLGYLSPSTFPLPTLGPILKDLSHELHTGRGFFVVKTIPVDAYTREENTIIYAGVSSYVGPLRGVQDLDGVSVVGHIKDLTQTHPLKSIGFPAWTTDKQVFHTDAGDIISLYVLETAEEGGVSRIGSSWRVYNELAETRPDLIKTLAEPWPLDGFGGKPAYTTRPLLFHVDNKIIIQYARRLFTSFPSMPRSEGIPPITEAQAEALDAIHFLAEKHALGLSFEKGDIQYINNLSVFHARDAFRDTPEHKRHLLRLWLRDEEKAWKLPSELEPQWKKIYYSSTPDTEYFPLEPEPRGLSTLEKTKETDENSENK
;
A
#
# COMPACT_ATOMS: atom_id res chain seq x y z
N MET A 1 -45.21 -13.66 43.48
CA MET A 1 -44.21 -13.80 44.56
C MET A 1 -42.90 -14.18 43.88
N SER A 2 -41.77 -13.48 44.04
CA SER A 2 -41.48 -12.23 44.76
C SER A 2 -40.57 -11.34 43.91
N THR A 3 -40.85 -10.03 43.90
CA THR A 3 -40.01 -8.98 43.32
C THR A 3 -38.82 -8.65 44.23
N GLY A 4 -37.76 -8.06 43.67
CA GLY A 4 -36.55 -7.65 44.41
C GLY A 4 -35.88 -6.43 43.78
N THR A 5 -36.50 -5.26 43.90
CA THR A 5 -36.01 -3.97 43.41
C THR A 5 -35.39 -3.18 44.57
N SER A 6 -34.30 -2.42 44.35
CA SER A 6 -33.83 -1.43 45.33
C SER A 6 -33.20 -0.17 44.71
N VAL A 7 -33.70 0.99 45.14
CA VAL A 7 -33.29 2.38 44.80
C VAL A 7 -33.67 3.27 46.00
N SER A 8 -33.03 4.40 46.33
CA SER A 8 -31.95 5.12 45.63
C SER A 8 -30.61 5.07 46.43
N TYR A 9 -29.78 6.09 46.69
CA TYR A 9 -29.90 7.56 46.72
C TYR A 9 -28.65 8.25 46.15
N LEU A 10 -28.85 9.42 45.52
CA LEU A 10 -27.77 10.34 45.19
C LEU A 10 -27.14 10.91 46.48
N ASN A 11 -25.84 11.19 46.44
CA ASN A 11 -25.36 12.44 47.01
C ASN A 11 -24.24 13.06 46.15
N LEU A 12 -24.31 14.38 45.98
CA LEU A 12 -23.39 15.16 45.16
C LEU A 12 -22.17 15.59 45.99
N SER A 13 -20.96 15.23 45.56
CA SER A 13 -19.77 15.98 45.97
C SER A 13 -18.83 16.18 44.78
N THR A 14 -18.63 17.43 44.41
CA THR A 14 -17.68 17.87 43.39
C THR A 14 -16.24 17.58 43.82
N ASN A 15 -15.49 16.80 43.05
CA ASN A 15 -14.05 16.99 42.82
C ASN A 15 -13.58 16.11 41.65
N ARG A 16 -13.18 16.75 40.54
CA ARG A 16 -12.39 16.07 39.50
C ARG A 16 -10.92 16.09 39.94
N PRO A 17 -10.22 14.95 40.04
CA PRO A 17 -8.79 14.96 39.84
C PRO A 17 -8.53 15.29 38.36
N ALA A 18 -7.58 16.17 38.07
CA ALA A 18 -7.06 16.27 36.72
C ALA A 18 -6.26 15.00 36.43
N GLU A 19 -6.64 14.21 35.43
CA GLU A 19 -5.81 13.11 34.94
C GLU A 19 -4.57 13.69 34.26
N TRP A 20 -3.43 13.57 34.92
CA TRP A 20 -2.14 13.88 34.32
C TRP A 20 -1.77 12.77 33.35
N MET A 21 -1.72 13.09 32.05
CA MET A 21 -1.16 12.17 31.06
C MET A 21 0.27 11.79 31.43
N SER A 22 0.50 10.51 31.70
CA SER A 22 1.85 9.94 31.89
C SER A 22 2.69 10.18 30.63
N PRO A 23 3.91 10.72 30.74
CA PRO A 23 4.78 10.90 29.58
C PRO A 23 5.27 9.54 29.05
N PRO A 24 5.64 9.43 27.75
CA PRO A 24 6.08 8.17 27.16
C PRO A 24 7.29 7.56 27.91
N PRO A 25 7.43 6.22 27.98
CA PRO A 25 8.49 5.55 28.75
C PRO A 25 9.91 6.04 28.43
N ALA A 26 10.17 6.44 27.18
CA ALA A 26 11.45 7.01 26.75
C ALA A 26 11.83 8.30 27.50
N VAL A 27 10.86 9.15 27.86
CA VAL A 27 11.10 10.43 28.54
C VAL A 27 11.45 10.20 30.02
N VAL A 28 10.76 9.26 30.68
CA VAL A 28 11.03 8.89 32.08
C VAL A 28 12.42 8.27 32.23
N SER A 29 12.82 7.41 31.29
CA SER A 29 14.15 6.77 31.26
C SER A 29 15.30 7.79 31.14
N ILE A 30 15.14 8.80 30.29
CA ILE A 30 16.13 9.90 30.12
C ILE A 30 16.26 10.73 31.40
N VAL A 31 15.13 11.07 32.06
CA VAL A 31 15.14 11.87 33.29
C VAL A 31 15.77 11.10 34.47
N LEU A 32 15.44 9.82 34.65
CA LEU A 32 16.05 8.99 35.69
C LEU A 32 17.55 8.77 35.46
N SER A 33 17.98 8.66 34.20
CA SER A 33 19.41 8.57 33.85
C SER A 33 20.15 9.89 34.13
N ALA A 34 19.54 11.05 33.83
CA ALA A 34 20.14 12.36 34.13
C ALA A 34 20.26 12.65 35.63
N ILE A 35 19.31 12.17 36.45
CA ILE A 35 19.35 12.29 37.91
C ILE A 35 20.44 11.39 38.52
N ARG A 36 20.65 10.18 37.98
CA ARG A 36 21.70 9.24 38.44
C ARG A 36 23.14 9.68 38.16
N CYS A 37 23.35 10.69 37.32
CA CYS A 37 24.69 11.22 36.97
C CYS A 37 25.04 12.56 37.66
N CYS A 38 24.35 12.95 38.73
CA CYS A 38 24.55 14.22 39.43
C CYS A 38 24.91 14.02 40.91
N ASP A 39 26.20 13.96 41.24
CA ASP A 39 26.71 13.68 42.60
C ASP A 39 26.51 14.81 43.64
N ASN A 40 25.76 15.88 43.34
CA ASN A 40 25.28 16.80 44.36
C ASN A 40 23.93 17.48 44.02
N ALA A 41 23.20 17.85 45.07
CA ALA A 41 21.86 18.45 44.99
C ALA A 41 21.81 19.78 44.21
N SER A 42 22.92 20.52 44.12
CA SER A 42 22.97 21.77 43.35
C SER A 42 22.96 21.54 41.83
N GLY A 43 23.49 20.41 41.37
CA GLY A 43 23.40 19.97 39.97
C GLY A 43 21.97 19.61 39.58
N VAL A 44 21.30 18.79 40.41
CA VAL A 44 19.91 18.36 40.20
C VAL A 44 18.96 19.57 40.10
N LEU A 45 19.11 20.55 40.98
CA LEU A 45 18.31 21.79 40.94
C LEU A 45 18.55 22.66 39.70
N ARG A 46 19.76 22.66 39.13
CA ARG A 46 20.04 23.38 37.86
C ARG A 46 19.42 22.66 36.66
N SER A 47 19.55 21.34 36.60
CA SER A 47 18.94 20.51 35.54
C SER A 47 17.42 20.64 35.53
N LEU A 48 16.76 20.58 36.70
CA LEU A 48 15.32 20.80 36.82
C LEU A 48 14.89 22.21 36.38
N ARG A 49 15.63 23.26 36.76
CA ARG A 49 15.33 24.64 36.29
C ARG A 49 15.48 24.78 34.78
N TYR A 50 16.50 24.16 34.18
CA TYR A 50 16.71 24.20 32.73
C TYR A 50 15.64 23.41 31.96
N PHE A 51 15.18 22.29 32.51
CA PHE A 51 14.06 21.51 31.98
C PHE A 51 12.73 22.29 32.02
N CYS A 52 12.40 22.92 33.16
CA CYS A 52 11.22 23.79 33.27
C CYS A 52 11.27 25.00 32.33
N TYR A 53 12.47 25.55 32.07
CA TYR A 53 12.69 26.61 31.08
C TYR A 53 12.44 26.13 29.63
N LEU A 54 12.92 24.93 29.28
CA LEU A 54 12.67 24.30 27.98
C LEU A 54 11.18 24.00 27.76
N LEU A 55 10.48 23.43 28.75
CA LEU A 55 9.04 23.19 28.66
C LEU A 55 8.24 24.48 28.48
N ARG A 56 8.56 25.56 29.22
CA ARG A 56 7.96 26.89 29.00
C ARG A 56 8.20 27.44 27.59
N ARG A 57 9.34 27.11 26.95
CA ARG A 57 9.67 27.56 25.58
C ARG A 57 9.02 26.72 24.49
N LEU A 58 8.69 25.46 24.78
CA LEU A 58 7.98 24.56 23.87
C LEU A 58 6.46 24.81 23.91
N TRP A 59 5.91 25.16 25.08
CA TRP A 59 4.47 25.44 25.25
C TRP A 59 4.06 26.85 24.79
N ASN A 60 4.96 27.84 24.83
CA ASN A 60 4.69 29.21 24.38
C ASN A 60 5.34 29.53 23.01
N ARG A 61 4.80 28.95 21.93
CA ARG A 61 4.95 29.50 20.57
C ARG A 61 3.59 29.89 20.01
N PRO A 62 3.34 31.18 19.69
CA PRO A 62 2.19 31.55 18.88
C PRO A 62 2.40 31.05 17.44
N SER A 63 1.39 30.38 16.89
CA SER A 63 1.28 30.14 15.45
C SER A 63 0.97 31.45 14.74
N CYS A 64 1.81 31.82 13.77
CA CYS A 64 1.46 32.85 12.81
C CYS A 64 0.59 32.22 11.72
N ASP A 65 -0.72 32.49 11.76
CA ASP A 65 -1.47 32.92 10.58
C ASP A 65 -2.75 33.63 11.04
N ARG A 66 -3.05 34.79 10.43
CA ARG A 66 -4.26 35.57 10.68
C ARG A 66 -5.14 35.56 9.43
N PRO A 67 -6.46 35.48 9.60
CA PRO A 67 -7.39 36.34 8.87
C PRO A 67 -7.67 37.61 9.69
N SER A 68 -7.88 38.73 9.03
CA SER A 68 -8.09 40.04 9.65
C SER A 68 -9.56 40.36 9.95
N ALA A 69 -9.74 41.27 10.91
CA ALA A 69 -10.94 42.09 11.17
C ALA A 69 -12.13 41.46 11.92
N LEU A 70 -12.13 41.66 13.24
CA LEU A 70 -13.31 41.71 14.10
C LEU A 70 -13.77 43.17 14.27
N ARG A 71 -15.04 43.44 13.97
CA ARG A 71 -15.89 44.51 14.51
C ARG A 71 -17.34 44.01 14.38
N SER A 72 -18.27 44.13 15.31
CA SER A 72 -18.30 44.46 16.74
C SER A 72 -19.78 44.56 17.10
N ASP A 73 -20.22 43.86 18.15
CA ASP A 73 -21.43 44.17 18.93
C ASP A 73 -22.84 43.91 18.31
N PRO A 74 -23.94 43.92 19.10
CA PRO A 74 -24.84 42.75 19.13
C PRO A 74 -26.33 43.10 18.93
N LEU A 75 -27.20 42.08 18.90
CA LEU A 75 -28.46 41.98 19.68
C LEU A 75 -29.39 40.87 19.15
N ARG A 76 -30.14 40.25 20.07
CA ARG A 76 -31.30 39.40 19.76
C ARG A 76 -32.56 40.26 19.63
N LEU A 77 -33.25 40.17 18.50
CA LEU A 77 -34.69 40.44 18.28
C LEU A 77 -34.95 39.89 16.85
N ILE A 78 -36.02 39.16 16.48
CA ILE A 78 -37.46 39.29 16.76
C ILE A 78 -38.12 37.88 16.71
N ALA A 79 -39.22 37.70 17.43
CA ALA A 79 -40.22 36.67 17.17
C ALA A 79 -41.58 37.32 16.84
N GLY A 80 -42.40 36.67 16.00
CA GLY A 80 -43.74 37.12 15.59
C GLY A 80 -43.80 37.43 14.08
N LEU A 81 -44.51 36.67 13.25
CA LEU A 81 -45.98 36.50 13.12
C LEU A 81 -46.65 37.57 12.23
N HIS A 82 -47.15 37.10 11.08
CA HIS A 82 -48.37 37.46 10.30
C HIS A 82 -48.06 37.34 8.79
N ARG A 83 -48.65 36.41 8.02
CA ARG A 83 -50.05 36.26 7.54
C ARG A 83 -50.47 37.30 6.48
N GLY A 84 -50.88 36.80 5.30
CA GLY A 84 -51.54 37.51 4.19
C GLY A 84 -50.96 37.05 2.84
N GLN A 85 -51.63 36.21 2.04
CA GLN A 85 -52.71 36.52 1.07
C GLN A 85 -52.25 37.47 -0.07
N ALA A 86 -52.50 37.23 -1.38
CA ALA A 86 -53.20 36.13 -2.04
C ALA A 86 -52.99 36.08 -3.58
N ARG A 87 -53.09 34.86 -4.16
CA ARG A 87 -53.77 34.43 -5.42
C ARG A 87 -53.47 35.03 -6.82
N TYR A 88 -53.86 34.21 -7.82
CA TYR A 88 -53.99 34.45 -9.28
C TYR A 88 -52.65 34.41 -10.07
N LEU A 89 -52.52 33.77 -11.25
CA LEU A 89 -53.43 32.99 -12.13
C LEU A 89 -52.67 31.82 -12.81
N ALA A 90 -53.41 30.88 -13.41
CA ALA A 90 -52.89 29.76 -14.21
C ALA A 90 -53.24 29.93 -15.73
N PRO A 91 -53.14 28.92 -16.64
CA PRO A 91 -52.16 28.95 -17.73
C PRO A 91 -52.80 28.82 -19.14
N PRO A 92 -51.97 28.61 -20.18
CA PRO A 92 -52.28 27.59 -21.20
C PRO A 92 -51.03 26.75 -21.59
N ALA A 93 -51.03 25.67 -22.37
CA ALA A 93 -51.95 24.56 -22.70
C ALA A 93 -51.57 24.00 -24.10
N ARG A 94 -51.17 22.71 -24.16
CA ARG A 94 -51.23 21.73 -25.30
C ARG A 94 -50.68 22.07 -26.70
N LEU A 95 -49.92 21.12 -27.28
CA LEU A 95 -50.18 20.32 -28.53
C LEU A 95 -48.96 19.34 -28.69
N LEU A 96 -49.12 18.01 -28.74
CA LEU A 96 -49.25 17.11 -29.93
C LEU A 96 -48.06 17.24 -30.92
N LYS A 97 -47.44 16.19 -31.51
CA LYS A 97 -47.87 14.79 -31.82
C LYS A 97 -46.67 13.88 -32.25
N SER A 98 -46.91 12.56 -32.41
CA SER A 98 -46.35 11.53 -33.36
C SER A 98 -45.16 11.88 -34.32
N SER A 99 -44.28 10.98 -34.82
CA SER A 99 -44.19 9.50 -34.90
C SER A 99 -42.84 9.05 -35.55
N GLU A 100 -42.59 7.74 -35.65
CA GLU A 100 -42.00 6.94 -36.78
C GLU A 100 -41.28 7.67 -37.95
N SER A 101 -40.27 7.11 -38.67
CA SER A 101 -39.50 5.85 -38.58
C SER A 101 -38.31 5.88 -39.57
N SER A 102 -37.44 4.85 -39.52
CA SER A 102 -36.74 4.21 -40.66
C SER A 102 -35.69 4.96 -41.54
N SER A 103 -34.50 4.35 -41.54
CA SER A 103 -33.72 3.89 -42.72
C SER A 103 -32.81 4.81 -43.56
N VAL A 104 -31.52 4.40 -43.57
CA VAL A 104 -30.63 4.16 -44.74
C VAL A 104 -30.15 5.34 -45.60
N GLY A 105 -28.84 5.44 -45.77
CA GLY A 105 -28.19 6.25 -46.82
C GLY A 105 -26.66 6.28 -46.74
N GLN A 106 -25.98 5.30 -47.34
CA GLN A 106 -24.53 5.37 -47.59
C GLN A 106 -24.22 6.46 -48.64
N TRP A 107 -23.14 7.22 -48.47
CA TRP A 107 -22.42 7.89 -49.58
C TRP A 107 -20.90 7.84 -49.35
N ASN A 108 -20.15 7.84 -50.45
CA ASN A 108 -18.73 7.44 -50.51
C ASN A 108 -17.73 8.59 -50.25
N GLN A 109 -16.45 8.17 -50.18
CA GLN A 109 -15.20 8.89 -50.51
C GLN A 109 -15.40 9.91 -51.68
N ASP A 110 -14.64 11.00 -51.81
CA ASP A 110 -13.17 11.01 -51.92
C ASP A 110 -12.51 12.43 -51.89
N GLU A 111 -11.17 12.45 -51.99
CA GLU A 111 -10.27 13.55 -52.45
C GLU A 111 -10.02 14.86 -51.65
N ALA A 112 -8.90 14.84 -50.91
CA ALA A 112 -7.62 15.52 -51.22
C ALA A 112 -7.44 17.08 -51.30
N HIS A 113 -6.38 17.50 -50.59
CA HIS A 113 -5.43 18.60 -50.90
C HIS A 113 -5.82 20.09 -50.78
N ARG A 114 -5.18 20.76 -49.80
CA ARG A 114 -4.32 21.93 -50.06
C ARG A 114 -3.18 22.07 -49.03
N LYS A 115 -1.99 22.42 -49.53
CA LYS A 115 -0.80 22.77 -48.73
C LYS A 115 -0.83 24.25 -48.32
N SER A 116 -0.19 24.58 -47.21
CA SER A 116 0.31 25.94 -46.93
C SER A 116 1.62 25.86 -46.15
N GLU A 117 2.73 26.20 -46.82
CA GLU A 117 4.05 26.35 -46.19
C GLU A 117 4.11 27.68 -45.43
N VAL A 118 4.80 27.70 -44.29
CA VAL A 118 5.24 28.93 -43.62
C VAL A 118 6.68 28.75 -43.16
N THR A 119 7.59 29.50 -43.79
CA THR A 119 9.02 29.53 -43.48
C THR A 119 9.34 30.74 -42.61
N PHE A 120 10.10 30.57 -41.52
CA PHE A 120 10.74 31.68 -40.81
C PHE A 120 12.17 31.36 -40.40
N HIS A 121 13.01 32.40 -40.39
CA HIS A 121 14.47 32.30 -40.42
C HIS A 121 15.14 32.11 -39.04
N ILE A 122 16.28 31.42 -39.07
CA ILE A 122 17.30 31.40 -38.00
C ILE A 122 18.16 32.67 -38.10
N LEU A 123 18.46 33.31 -36.96
CA LEU A 123 19.56 34.26 -36.82
C LEU A 123 20.25 34.13 -35.45
N ASP A 124 21.49 33.67 -35.46
CA ASP A 124 22.45 33.79 -34.35
C ASP A 124 23.03 35.22 -34.22
N ARG A 125 23.29 35.67 -32.98
CA ARG A 125 24.54 36.37 -32.55
C ARG A 125 24.50 36.86 -31.09
N PHE A 126 25.53 36.49 -30.33
CA PHE A 126 26.03 37.09 -29.08
C PHE A 126 27.42 37.74 -29.34
N PRO A 127 28.15 38.34 -28.36
CA PRO A 127 27.82 39.28 -27.28
C PRO A 127 28.73 40.57 -27.38
N PRO A 128 28.87 41.45 -26.35
CA PRO A 128 29.89 41.21 -25.30
C PRO A 128 29.63 41.78 -23.87
N GLN A 129 30.07 40.99 -22.86
CA GLN A 129 30.95 41.33 -21.72
C GLN A 129 30.68 42.55 -20.78
N VAL A 130 30.61 42.32 -19.46
CA VAL A 130 31.63 42.74 -18.44
C VAL A 130 31.46 41.92 -17.14
N GLU A 131 32.60 41.43 -16.67
CA GLU A 131 32.92 40.59 -15.52
C GLU A 131 32.59 41.13 -14.10
N ARG A 132 32.54 40.20 -13.13
CA ARG A 132 33.53 40.17 -12.03
C ARG A 132 33.72 38.76 -11.44
N LYS A 133 34.98 38.41 -11.16
CA LYS A 133 35.44 37.07 -10.73
C LYS A 133 35.55 36.94 -9.21
N CYS A 134 35.29 35.75 -8.70
CA CYS A 134 36.02 35.14 -7.58
C CYS A 134 36.23 33.66 -7.90
N GLY A 135 37.49 33.22 -8.00
CA GLY A 135 37.83 31.87 -8.46
C GLY A 135 38.00 30.86 -7.32
N VAL A 136 37.81 29.59 -7.65
CA VAL A 136 38.35 28.42 -6.93
C VAL A 136 38.87 27.44 -7.97
N CYS A 137 40.10 26.96 -7.80
CA CYS A 137 40.69 25.97 -8.69
C CYS A 137 40.09 24.57 -8.42
N TYR A 138 39.82 23.81 -9.49
CA TYR A 138 39.51 22.38 -9.39
C TYR A 138 40.79 21.57 -9.55
N ILE A 139 40.97 20.57 -8.69
CA ILE A 139 41.87 19.43 -8.94
C ILE A 139 40.97 18.26 -9.29
N ALA A 140 41.13 17.69 -10.47
CA ALA A 140 40.40 16.51 -10.90
C ALA A 140 41.03 15.24 -10.29
N VAL A 141 40.17 14.31 -9.87
CA VAL A 141 40.49 12.90 -9.65
C VAL A 141 39.33 12.13 -10.27
N ASP A 142 39.63 11.07 -11.01
CA ASP A 142 38.72 10.49 -11.99
C ASP A 142 37.42 9.89 -11.42
N GLY A 143 36.31 10.13 -12.11
CA GLY A 143 35.25 9.13 -12.31
C GLY A 143 34.10 9.00 -11.30
N GLU A 144 33.34 10.06 -11.02
CA GLU A 144 31.92 9.97 -10.53
C GLU A 144 31.12 11.23 -10.93
N PRO A 145 29.80 11.15 -11.26
CA PRO A 145 29.01 12.32 -11.66
C PRO A 145 28.48 13.14 -10.47
N LEU A 146 28.57 14.47 -10.61
CA LEU A 146 28.24 15.45 -9.56
C LEU A 146 26.73 15.68 -9.39
N TYR A 147 26.20 15.44 -8.18
CA TYR A 147 24.84 15.82 -7.80
C TYR A 147 24.80 17.24 -7.21
N GLN A 148 24.02 18.16 -7.80
CA GLN A 148 23.79 19.50 -7.23
C GLN A 148 22.84 19.44 -6.02
N ARG A 149 23.08 20.23 -4.97
CA ARG A 149 22.11 20.46 -3.88
C ARG A 149 22.09 21.93 -3.43
N PRO A 150 20.90 22.51 -3.14
CA PRO A 150 20.74 23.89 -2.65
C PRO A 150 21.16 24.04 -1.17
N PRO A 151 21.34 25.29 -0.67
CA PRO A 151 22.07 25.55 0.57
C PRO A 151 21.22 25.42 1.85
N GLY A 152 21.75 24.77 2.89
CA GLY A 152 21.06 24.66 4.19
C GLY A 152 21.91 24.26 5.41
N THR A 153 21.94 25.15 6.40
CA THR A 153 22.31 24.95 7.84
C THR A 153 23.78 24.69 8.24
N ARG A 154 24.10 25.04 9.50
CA ARG A 154 25.44 24.88 10.11
C ARG A 154 25.86 23.42 10.35
N TYR A 155 24.91 22.48 10.43
CA TYR A 155 25.21 21.06 10.68
C TYR A 155 25.97 20.41 9.53
N THR A 156 25.66 20.79 8.29
CA THR A 156 26.22 20.21 7.06
C THR A 156 27.73 20.49 6.93
N ARG A 157 28.22 21.62 7.47
CA ARG A 157 29.66 21.92 7.54
C ARG A 157 30.40 21.05 8.56
N ILE A 158 29.75 20.68 9.67
CA ILE A 158 30.34 19.84 10.72
C ILE A 158 30.46 18.39 10.23
N LEU A 159 29.43 17.85 9.54
CA LEU A 159 29.51 16.53 8.93
C LEU A 159 30.60 16.45 7.86
N ALA A 160 30.71 17.45 6.98
CA ALA A 160 31.76 17.50 5.96
C ALA A 160 33.17 17.50 6.56
N GLN A 161 33.40 18.25 7.63
CA GLN A 161 34.68 18.22 8.35
C GLN A 161 34.96 16.88 9.03
N LEU A 162 33.93 16.19 9.55
CA LEU A 162 34.07 14.88 10.17
C LEU A 162 34.42 13.79 9.14
N ILE A 163 33.82 13.84 7.95
CA ILE A 163 34.09 12.90 6.85
C ILE A 163 35.53 13.07 6.34
N VAL A 164 35.98 14.31 6.10
CA VAL A 164 37.38 14.59 5.72
C VAL A 164 38.36 14.13 6.82
N TYR A 165 38.03 14.34 8.10
CA TYR A 165 38.86 13.88 9.23
C TYR A 165 38.98 12.34 9.28
N LEU A 166 37.89 11.62 9.01
CA LEU A 166 37.88 10.15 8.98
C LEU A 166 38.63 9.59 7.75
N GLN A 167 38.47 10.21 6.57
CA GLN A 167 39.17 9.82 5.35
C GLN A 167 40.69 10.07 5.43
N LEU A 168 41.13 11.17 6.06
CA LEU A 168 42.55 11.42 6.30
C LEU A 168 43.16 10.44 7.31
N ARG A 169 42.38 9.97 8.30
CA ARG A 169 42.85 9.00 9.30
C ARG A 169 43.04 7.58 8.74
N GLN A 170 42.46 7.28 7.58
CA GLN A 170 42.52 5.96 6.95
C GLN A 170 43.74 5.76 6.03
N ARG A 171 44.56 6.80 5.78
CA ARG A 171 45.55 6.76 4.69
C ARG A 171 47.03 6.81 5.06
N ASP A 172 47.43 7.33 6.22
CA ASP A 172 48.84 7.33 6.64
C ASP A 172 49.03 7.08 8.14
N GLY A 173 49.89 6.12 8.46
CA GLY A 173 50.34 5.85 9.83
C GLY A 173 51.67 6.53 10.11
N HIS A 174 51.66 7.71 10.74
CA HIS A 174 52.87 8.32 11.30
C HIS A 174 52.56 9.15 12.56
N PRO A 175 53.41 9.12 13.59
CA PRO A 175 53.16 9.85 14.84
C PRO A 175 53.86 11.21 14.85
N ASP A 176 53.16 12.28 14.50
CA ASP A 176 53.23 13.55 15.25
C ASP A 176 52.22 14.57 14.73
N LEU A 177 51.23 14.92 15.57
CA LEU A 177 50.35 16.07 15.32
C LEU A 177 49.79 16.64 16.64
N LYS A 178 50.70 16.90 17.59
CA LYS A 178 50.45 17.93 18.59
C LYS A 178 50.37 19.29 17.88
N LEU A 179 49.47 20.15 18.36
CA LEU A 179 49.31 21.56 17.99
C LEU A 179 48.41 21.89 16.77
N ILE A 180 47.09 21.75 16.93
CA ILE A 180 46.05 22.78 16.64
C ILE A 180 44.81 22.41 17.49
N LEU A 181 44.74 22.90 18.73
CA LEU A 181 43.50 23.06 19.54
C LEU A 181 43.78 23.70 20.93
N ALA A 182 44.66 24.70 20.97
CA ALA A 182 44.98 25.44 22.20
C ALA A 182 44.50 26.90 22.16
N LYS A 183 43.22 27.12 21.80
CA LYS A 183 42.45 28.37 22.06
C LYS A 183 41.00 28.25 21.56
N HIS A 184 40.11 27.75 22.42
CA HIS A 184 38.69 28.18 22.60
C HIS A 184 37.92 27.13 23.42
N THR A 185 38.16 27.12 24.74
CA THR A 185 37.41 26.31 25.70
C THR A 185 36.12 27.00 26.13
N ARG A 186 34.96 26.40 25.83
CA ARG A 186 33.71 26.47 26.63
C ARG A 186 32.61 25.57 26.03
N SER A 187 32.57 24.29 26.42
CA SER A 187 31.35 23.48 26.61
C SER A 187 31.69 22.04 27.03
N ASN A 188 31.44 21.69 28.29
CA ASN A 188 31.71 20.36 28.86
C ASN A 188 30.53 19.39 28.60
N VAL A 189 30.54 18.73 27.44
CA VAL A 189 29.69 17.55 27.18
C VAL A 189 30.48 16.41 26.51
N TYR A 190 31.45 16.75 25.64
CA TYR A 190 32.19 15.75 24.85
C TYR A 190 33.28 14.97 25.60
N LEU A 191 33.80 15.51 26.71
CA LEU A 191 34.88 14.83 27.46
C LEU A 191 34.38 13.57 28.20
N CYS A 192 33.18 13.61 28.76
CA CYS A 192 32.57 12.44 29.42
C CYS A 192 32.25 11.32 28.42
N LEU A 193 31.85 11.66 27.20
CA LEU A 193 31.54 10.67 26.16
C LEU A 193 32.80 9.97 25.64
N HIS A 194 33.95 10.65 25.59
CA HIS A 194 35.24 10.06 25.23
C HIS A 194 35.79 9.10 26.30
N ILE A 195 35.62 9.42 27.59
CA ILE A 195 36.10 8.54 28.68
C ILE A 195 35.26 7.24 28.73
N LEU A 196 33.94 7.33 28.50
CA LEU A 196 33.05 6.17 28.48
C LEU A 196 33.29 5.22 27.30
N THR A 197 33.57 5.73 26.09
CA THR A 197 33.85 4.85 24.93
C THR A 197 35.22 4.19 25.01
N VAL A 198 36.25 4.89 25.50
CA VAL A 198 37.59 4.31 25.69
C VAL A 198 37.58 3.23 26.78
N SER A 199 36.84 3.43 27.88
CA SER A 199 36.74 2.43 28.95
C SER A 199 36.05 1.13 28.50
N HIS A 200 35.03 1.21 27.64
CA HIS A 200 34.38 0.01 27.08
C HIS A 200 35.28 -0.75 26.09
N PHE A 201 36.10 -0.06 25.29
CA PHE A 201 37.05 -0.72 24.39
C PHE A 201 38.19 -1.43 25.13
N ILE A 202 38.71 -0.85 26.22
CA ILE A 202 39.75 -1.49 27.04
C ILE A 202 39.21 -2.73 27.76
N MET A 203 37.97 -2.68 28.27
CA MET A 203 37.30 -3.84 28.88
C MET A 203 37.02 -4.96 27.86
N ALA A 204 36.67 -4.62 26.61
CA ALA A 204 36.43 -5.60 25.56
C ALA A 204 37.73 -6.32 25.13
N ALA A 205 38.83 -5.60 24.97
CA ALA A 205 40.13 -6.19 24.63
C ALA A 205 40.61 -7.18 25.71
N ALA A 206 40.54 -6.77 27.00
CA ALA A 206 40.93 -7.61 28.13
C ALA A 206 40.05 -8.86 28.31
N LEU A 207 38.82 -8.87 27.77
CA LEU A 207 37.95 -10.05 27.76
C LEU A 207 38.33 -11.03 26.64
N VAL A 208 38.68 -10.51 25.44
CA VAL A 208 39.12 -11.34 24.31
C VAL A 208 40.44 -12.05 24.63
N ASP A 209 41.41 -11.37 25.23
CA ASP A 209 42.68 -11.98 25.62
C ASP A 209 42.49 -13.08 26.69
N ARG A 210 41.63 -12.85 27.70
CA ARG A 210 41.32 -13.87 28.71
C ARG A 210 40.61 -15.10 28.14
N VAL A 211 39.73 -14.92 27.14
CA VAL A 211 39.10 -16.05 26.44
C VAL A 211 40.12 -16.80 25.59
N ALA A 212 41.04 -16.09 24.91
CA ALA A 212 42.12 -16.73 24.14
C ALA A 212 43.08 -17.54 25.03
N ASP A 213 43.43 -17.05 26.23
CA ASP A 213 44.26 -17.79 27.19
C ASP A 213 43.53 -18.98 27.82
N LEU A 214 42.21 -18.88 28.04
CA LEU A 214 41.36 -20.01 28.45
C LEU A 214 41.26 -21.13 27.38
N PHE A 215 41.32 -20.76 26.10
CA PHE A 215 41.37 -21.74 25.00
C PHE A 215 42.77 -22.34 24.80
N LYS A 216 43.84 -21.63 25.14
CA LYS A 216 45.22 -22.15 25.06
C LYS A 216 45.63 -23.04 26.25
N SER A 217 44.98 -22.88 27.41
CA SER A 217 45.33 -23.62 28.64
C SER A 217 44.59 -24.95 28.83
N ASN A 218 43.68 -25.33 27.92
CA ASN A 218 42.84 -26.54 28.00
C ASN A 218 42.97 -27.50 26.80
N LEU A 219 44.07 -27.43 26.03
CA LEU A 219 44.36 -28.37 24.94
C LEU A 219 45.75 -29.01 25.14
N ASP A 220 45.82 -29.94 26.08
CA ASP A 220 47.01 -30.75 26.34
C ASP A 220 47.06 -31.94 25.37
N ILE A 221 47.45 -31.67 24.12
CA ILE A 221 47.60 -32.69 23.08
C ILE A 221 48.98 -33.33 23.19
N ASN A 222 49.21 -34.13 24.25
CA ASN A 222 50.26 -35.17 24.33
C ASN A 222 50.08 -36.06 25.57
N ALA A 223 49.07 -36.95 25.54
CA ALA A 223 48.94 -38.05 26.51
C ALA A 223 48.81 -39.39 25.79
N SER A 224 49.56 -40.38 26.26
CA SER A 224 49.73 -41.71 25.67
C SER A 224 48.45 -42.55 25.58
N THR A 225 48.30 -43.27 24.47
CA THR A 225 47.26 -44.28 24.24
C THR A 225 47.28 -45.42 25.27
N PRO A 226 46.13 -45.74 25.92
CA PRO A 226 45.89 -47.06 26.48
C PRO A 226 45.25 -47.97 25.42
N GLU A 227 45.70 -49.23 25.35
CA GLU A 227 45.02 -50.26 24.58
C GLU A 227 43.63 -50.55 25.19
N VAL A 228 42.58 -50.52 24.37
CA VAL A 228 41.25 -51.02 24.74
C VAL A 228 40.85 -52.10 23.75
N THR A 229 40.55 -53.27 24.29
CA THR A 229 40.21 -54.50 23.56
C THR A 229 38.92 -54.38 22.75
N SER A 230 38.91 -54.99 21.56
CA SER A 230 37.78 -54.93 20.63
C SER A 230 36.64 -55.88 20.98
N GLU A 231 35.57 -55.37 21.58
CA GLU A 231 34.26 -56.03 21.56
C GLU A 231 33.47 -55.62 20.30
N LYS A 232 33.15 -56.62 19.48
CA LYS A 232 32.39 -56.44 18.23
C LYS A 232 30.94 -56.06 18.52
N HIS A 233 30.64 -54.77 18.44
CA HIS A 233 29.26 -54.34 18.25
C HIS A 233 28.80 -54.71 16.84
N ALA A 234 27.60 -55.29 16.74
CA ALA A 234 26.96 -55.57 15.46
C ALA A 234 26.69 -54.26 14.70
N PRO A 235 26.71 -54.27 13.35
CA PRO A 235 26.40 -53.07 12.58
C PRO A 235 24.97 -52.63 12.89
N VAL A 236 24.83 -51.37 13.32
CA VAL A 236 23.53 -50.69 13.30
C VAL A 236 23.26 -50.36 11.83
N ASP A 237 22.19 -50.90 11.27
CA ASP A 237 21.76 -50.57 9.91
C ASP A 237 21.43 -49.08 9.83
N VAL A 238 22.38 -48.30 9.28
CA VAL A 238 22.13 -46.92 8.88
C VAL A 238 21.26 -46.99 7.64
N VAL A 239 19.94 -47.00 7.84
CA VAL A 239 18.97 -46.78 6.77
C VAL A 239 19.19 -45.35 6.28
N GLU A 240 19.96 -45.20 5.21
CA GLU A 240 19.98 -43.96 4.42
C GLU A 240 18.55 -43.73 3.91
N VAL A 241 17.81 -42.88 4.63
CA VAL A 241 16.56 -42.33 4.15
C VAL A 241 16.92 -41.43 2.97
N VAL A 242 16.85 -41.99 1.76
CA VAL A 242 16.98 -41.24 0.51
C VAL A 242 15.81 -40.28 0.45
N VAL A 243 16.01 -39.06 0.96
CA VAL A 243 15.04 -37.98 0.85
C VAL A 243 15.02 -37.57 -0.63
N GLU A 244 13.99 -38.01 -1.35
CA GLU A 244 13.77 -37.56 -2.72
C GLU A 244 13.79 -36.02 -2.77
N PRO A 245 14.38 -35.42 -3.82
CA PRO A 245 14.42 -33.97 -3.94
C PRO A 245 12.99 -33.43 -3.90
N PRO A 246 12.72 -32.34 -3.14
CA PRO A 246 11.39 -31.81 -3.00
C PRO A 246 10.82 -31.49 -4.38
N LYS A 247 9.60 -31.95 -4.64
CA LYS A 247 8.92 -31.88 -5.93
C LYS A 247 7.72 -30.95 -5.84
N GLN A 248 7.48 -30.19 -6.91
CA GLN A 248 6.29 -29.34 -7.01
C GLN A 248 5.01 -30.22 -6.94
N PRO A 249 4.07 -29.93 -6.03
CA PRO A 249 2.77 -30.59 -5.94
C PRO A 249 1.99 -30.50 -7.25
N ASP A 250 1.10 -31.48 -7.47
CA ASP A 250 0.11 -31.43 -8.54
C ASP A 250 -0.99 -30.40 -8.21
N ILE A 251 -0.70 -29.14 -8.53
CA ILE A 251 -1.58 -27.98 -8.32
C ILE A 251 -1.48 -27.00 -9.50
N LEU A 252 -2.63 -26.46 -9.89
CA LEU A 252 -2.78 -25.54 -11.02
C LEU A 252 -3.38 -24.20 -10.56
N TYR A 253 -3.32 -23.20 -11.46
CA TYR A 253 -3.96 -21.91 -11.25
C TYR A 253 -5.48 -22.03 -11.05
N LEU A 254 -6.15 -22.84 -11.88
CA LEU A 254 -7.53 -23.19 -11.62
C LEU A 254 -7.57 -24.28 -10.52
N PRO A 255 -8.24 -24.03 -9.38
CA PRO A 255 -8.32 -24.98 -8.28
C PRO A 255 -9.19 -26.17 -8.64
N ASN A 256 -8.90 -27.32 -8.03
CA ASN A 256 -9.62 -28.57 -8.29
C ASN A 256 -10.06 -29.18 -6.95
N GLU A 257 -11.38 -29.20 -6.71
CA GLU A 257 -11.94 -29.57 -5.42
C GLU A 257 -11.69 -31.06 -5.08
N ALA A 258 -11.65 -31.94 -6.09
CA ALA A 258 -11.35 -33.35 -5.91
C ALA A 258 -9.88 -33.57 -5.53
N LYS A 259 -8.93 -32.88 -6.17
CA LYS A 259 -7.50 -32.91 -5.79
C LYS A 259 -7.29 -32.33 -4.39
N TRP A 260 -7.99 -31.24 -4.04
CA TRP A 260 -7.96 -30.68 -2.69
C TRP A 260 -8.43 -31.69 -1.64
N LYS A 261 -9.65 -32.23 -1.79
CA LYS A 261 -10.22 -33.24 -0.88
C LYS A 261 -9.32 -34.47 -0.74
N ALA A 262 -8.74 -34.97 -1.83
CA ALA A 262 -7.81 -36.09 -1.82
C ALA A 262 -6.49 -35.76 -1.08
N ARG A 263 -5.92 -34.56 -1.30
CA ARG A 263 -4.73 -34.07 -0.59
C ARG A 263 -5.00 -33.92 0.91
N THR A 264 -6.15 -33.35 1.29
CA THR A 264 -6.60 -33.24 2.68
C THR A 264 -6.72 -34.60 3.34
N ALA A 265 -7.43 -35.55 2.71
CA ALA A 265 -7.60 -36.89 3.24
C ALA A 265 -6.26 -37.61 3.43
N ARG A 266 -5.33 -37.48 2.47
CA ARG A 266 -3.99 -38.05 2.55
C ARG A 266 -3.18 -37.44 3.71
N ARG A 267 -3.08 -36.11 3.79
CA ARG A 267 -2.33 -35.43 4.87
C ARG A 267 -2.88 -35.73 6.27
N LEU A 268 -4.20 -35.83 6.43
CA LEU A 268 -4.82 -36.19 7.70
C LEU A 268 -4.67 -37.68 8.07
N ALA A 269 -4.43 -38.56 7.09
CA ALA A 269 -4.08 -39.96 7.33
C ALA A 269 -2.59 -40.11 7.68
N GLU A 270 -1.71 -39.32 7.05
CA GLU A 270 -0.27 -39.25 7.34
C GLU A 270 -0.01 -38.65 8.73
N ASP A 271 -0.70 -37.57 9.09
CA ASP A 271 -0.64 -36.95 10.43
C ASP A 271 -2.04 -36.56 10.95
N PRO A 272 -2.69 -37.45 11.72
CA PRO A 272 -3.97 -37.17 12.37
C PRO A 272 -3.92 -36.09 13.46
N SER A 273 -2.75 -35.58 13.82
CA SER A 273 -2.59 -34.50 14.80
C SER A 273 -2.72 -33.09 14.21
N LEU A 274 -2.66 -32.94 12.88
CA LEU A 274 -2.73 -31.64 12.19
C LEU A 274 -3.88 -30.73 12.67
N PRO A 275 -5.15 -31.19 12.80
CA PRO A 275 -6.25 -30.33 13.29
C PRO A 275 -6.11 -29.89 14.75
N LYS A 276 -5.19 -30.50 15.53
CA LYS A 276 -4.89 -30.17 16.92
C LYS A 276 -3.63 -29.30 17.07
N THR A 277 -3.02 -28.88 15.96
CA THR A 277 -1.86 -27.98 15.95
C THR A 277 -2.20 -26.70 16.71
N ALA A 278 -1.30 -26.23 17.57
CA ALA A 278 -1.46 -24.92 18.19
C ALA A 278 -1.31 -23.80 17.14
N LEU A 279 -2.18 -22.78 17.22
CA LEU A 279 -2.01 -21.56 16.41
C LEU A 279 -0.64 -20.92 16.68
N PRO A 280 -0.04 -20.22 15.68
CA PRO A 280 1.20 -19.50 15.89
C PRO A 280 1.09 -18.45 17.00
N GLU A 281 2.21 -18.09 17.62
CA GLU A 281 2.22 -17.18 18.76
C GLU A 281 1.53 -15.84 18.43
N GLY A 282 0.67 -15.38 19.34
CA GLY A 282 -0.10 -14.15 19.20
C GLY A 282 -1.32 -14.24 18.28
N PHE A 283 -1.48 -15.27 17.44
CA PHE A 283 -2.65 -15.36 16.54
C PHE A 283 -3.95 -15.63 17.32
N PRO A 284 -5.04 -14.88 17.06
CA PRO A 284 -6.29 -15.01 17.80
C PRO A 284 -7.04 -16.30 17.44
N LYS A 285 -7.60 -17.01 18.44
CA LYS A 285 -8.41 -18.22 18.21
C LYS A 285 -9.67 -17.95 17.36
N LYS A 286 -10.19 -16.73 17.43
CA LYS A 286 -11.38 -16.27 16.71
C LYS A 286 -11.33 -14.74 16.64
N LEU A 287 -11.71 -14.19 15.49
CA LEU A 287 -11.94 -12.77 15.26
C LEU A 287 -13.40 -12.42 15.51
N GLU A 288 -13.64 -11.29 16.17
CA GLU A 288 -14.97 -10.71 16.37
C GLU A 288 -14.92 -9.26 15.88
N SER A 289 -15.58 -8.98 14.75
CA SER A 289 -15.48 -7.73 13.98
C SER A 289 -16.59 -7.67 12.92
N PRO A 290 -17.06 -6.48 12.52
CA PRO A 290 -17.93 -6.31 11.35
C PRO A 290 -17.36 -6.85 10.04
N LEU A 291 -16.04 -7.08 9.96
CA LEU A 291 -15.37 -7.75 8.84
C LEU A 291 -15.62 -9.26 8.79
N VAL A 292 -16.15 -9.89 9.85
CA VAL A 292 -16.46 -11.32 9.90
C VAL A 292 -17.90 -11.54 9.42
N TRP A 293 -18.05 -11.80 8.12
CA TRP A 293 -19.34 -12.05 7.46
C TRP A 293 -19.23 -13.15 6.41
N GLU A 294 -20.36 -13.77 6.06
CA GLU A 294 -20.53 -14.70 4.95
C GLU A 294 -21.64 -14.19 4.00
N GLY A 295 -21.61 -14.55 2.72
CA GLY A 295 -22.45 -13.91 1.69
C GLY A 295 -23.95 -13.88 1.96
N LYS A 296 -24.48 -14.89 2.65
CA LYS A 296 -25.91 -14.98 3.08
C LYS A 296 -26.32 -13.98 4.17
N ASP A 297 -25.36 -13.30 4.83
CA ASP A 297 -25.65 -12.23 5.80
C ASP A 297 -26.18 -10.96 5.08
N TRP A 298 -25.95 -10.89 3.76
CA TRP A 298 -26.27 -9.78 2.89
C TRP A 298 -27.41 -10.20 1.95
N THR A 299 -28.64 -9.78 2.28
CA THR A 299 -29.87 -10.21 1.55
C THR A 299 -30.54 -9.07 0.78
N ASP A 300 -30.19 -7.82 1.08
CA ASP A 300 -30.66 -6.63 0.36
C ASP A 300 -29.45 -5.80 -0.10
N ALA A 301 -29.38 -5.51 -1.39
CA ALA A 301 -28.31 -4.72 -1.99
C ALA A 301 -28.21 -3.30 -1.38
N ALA A 302 -29.31 -2.75 -0.85
CA ALA A 302 -29.28 -1.47 -0.12
C ALA A 302 -28.40 -1.49 1.15
N GLN A 303 -27.95 -2.67 1.62
CA GLN A 303 -26.98 -2.79 2.73
C GLN A 303 -25.54 -2.41 2.32
N TRP A 304 -25.22 -2.39 1.02
CA TRP A 304 -23.88 -2.08 0.49
C TRP A 304 -23.85 -1.15 -0.74
N GLU A 305 -25.00 -0.91 -1.39
CA GLU A 305 -25.15 0.02 -2.50
C GLU A 305 -25.47 1.44 -2.03
N TYR A 306 -24.69 2.42 -2.48
CA TYR A 306 -25.02 3.83 -2.40
C TYR A 306 -25.46 4.34 -3.79
N LYS A 307 -26.75 4.71 -3.92
CA LYS A 307 -27.34 5.18 -5.18
C LYS A 307 -27.23 6.70 -5.27
N LEU A 308 -26.59 7.20 -6.33
CA LEU A 308 -26.41 8.63 -6.55
C LEU A 308 -27.77 9.28 -6.88
N SER A 309 -28.04 10.43 -6.25
CA SER A 309 -29.18 11.28 -6.60
C SER A 309 -28.90 12.09 -7.87
N ALA A 310 -29.95 12.62 -8.51
CA ALA A 310 -29.80 13.47 -9.69
C ALA A 310 -28.97 14.73 -9.40
N GLU A 311 -29.11 15.28 -8.18
CA GLU A 311 -28.35 16.40 -7.66
C GLU A 311 -26.86 16.06 -7.53
N GLN A 312 -26.54 14.86 -7.03
CA GLN A 312 -25.15 14.38 -6.90
C GLN A 312 -24.51 14.02 -8.24
N LEU A 313 -25.29 13.52 -9.21
CA LEU A 313 -24.82 13.33 -10.58
C LEU A 313 -24.51 14.67 -11.26
N LYS A 314 -25.33 15.70 -11.02
CA LYS A 314 -25.03 17.06 -11.45
C LYS A 314 -23.79 17.63 -10.75
N GLU A 315 -23.61 17.36 -9.45
CA GLU A 315 -22.41 17.76 -8.69
C GLU A 315 -21.13 17.15 -9.26
N ILE A 316 -21.16 15.88 -9.68
CA ILE A 316 -20.04 15.20 -10.37
C ILE A 316 -19.73 15.86 -11.73
N ASP A 317 -20.76 16.18 -12.53
CA ASP A 317 -20.61 16.88 -13.81
C ASP A 317 -20.05 18.32 -13.65
N ASP A 318 -20.54 19.06 -12.65
CA ASP A 318 -20.01 20.38 -12.29
C ASP A 318 -18.54 20.28 -11.83
N ALA A 319 -18.19 19.26 -11.04
CA ALA A 319 -16.81 19.02 -10.58
C ALA A 319 -15.86 18.61 -11.72
N LEU A 320 -16.32 17.81 -12.67
CA LEU A 320 -15.60 17.48 -13.91
C LEU A 320 -15.30 18.74 -14.72
N LYS A 321 -16.31 19.58 -14.95
CA LYS A 321 -16.16 20.86 -15.66
C LYS A 321 -15.20 21.80 -14.94
N HIS A 322 -15.30 21.85 -13.61
CA HIS A 322 -14.39 22.64 -12.77
C HIS A 322 -12.94 22.18 -12.93
N PHE A 323 -12.67 20.87 -12.80
CA PHE A 323 -11.31 20.32 -12.94
C PHE A 323 -10.73 20.59 -14.33
N LYS A 324 -11.47 20.27 -15.40
CA LYS A 324 -11.04 20.52 -16.79
C LYS A 324 -10.73 22.01 -17.02
N GLY A 325 -11.54 22.90 -16.45
CA GLY A 325 -11.32 24.35 -16.51
C GLY A 325 -10.04 24.85 -15.82
N GLN A 326 -9.40 24.06 -14.95
CA GLN A 326 -8.11 24.42 -14.35
C GLN A 326 -6.89 24.12 -15.24
N ASN A 327 -7.04 23.35 -16.32
CA ASN A 327 -5.95 22.89 -17.20
C ASN A 327 -4.75 22.26 -16.43
N LYS A 328 -5.03 21.45 -15.40
CA LYS A 328 -4.01 20.75 -14.61
C LYS A 328 -3.78 19.31 -15.12
N PRO A 329 -2.57 18.74 -14.94
CA PRO A 329 -2.33 17.31 -15.14
C PRO A 329 -3.26 16.46 -14.26
N LEU A 330 -3.64 15.27 -14.75
CA LEU A 330 -4.65 14.43 -14.10
C LEU A 330 -4.25 13.95 -12.69
N GLY A 331 -2.96 13.81 -12.39
CA GLY A 331 -2.47 13.47 -11.04
C GLY A 331 -2.81 14.52 -9.98
N TYR A 332 -3.18 15.74 -10.36
CA TYR A 332 -3.70 16.76 -9.44
C TYR A 332 -5.18 16.55 -9.05
N LEU A 333 -5.84 15.47 -9.47
CA LEU A 333 -7.19 15.11 -9.01
C LEU A 333 -7.20 14.80 -7.51
N SER A 334 -7.99 15.60 -6.79
CA SER A 334 -8.09 15.60 -5.33
C SER A 334 -9.44 16.20 -4.89
N PRO A 335 -9.85 16.05 -3.62
CA PRO A 335 -11.02 16.74 -3.07
C PRO A 335 -11.00 18.28 -3.16
N SER A 336 -9.84 18.89 -3.45
CA SER A 336 -9.70 20.35 -3.62
C SER A 336 -9.84 20.83 -5.06
N THR A 337 -9.64 19.93 -6.03
CA THR A 337 -9.64 20.21 -7.47
C THR A 337 -10.80 19.55 -8.20
N PHE A 338 -11.45 18.57 -7.57
CA PHE A 338 -12.71 17.93 -7.99
C PHE A 338 -13.74 18.08 -6.83
N PRO A 339 -14.34 19.27 -6.65
CA PRO A 339 -15.10 19.58 -5.44
C PRO A 339 -16.49 18.94 -5.40
N LEU A 340 -16.68 18.02 -4.47
CA LEU A 340 -17.96 17.39 -4.13
C LEU A 340 -18.46 17.84 -2.74
N PRO A 341 -19.11 19.02 -2.61
CA PRO A 341 -19.54 19.56 -1.32
C PRO A 341 -20.62 18.74 -0.60
N THR A 342 -21.51 18.02 -1.30
CA THR A 342 -22.58 17.22 -0.67
C THR A 342 -22.31 15.72 -0.74
N LEU A 343 -21.73 15.24 -1.85
CA LEU A 343 -21.38 13.83 -2.02
C LEU A 343 -20.07 13.48 -1.29
N GLY A 344 -19.11 14.41 -1.24
CA GLY A 344 -17.79 14.19 -0.65
C GLY A 344 -17.79 13.76 0.83
N PRO A 345 -18.61 14.36 1.72
CA PRO A 345 -18.77 13.86 3.10
C PRO A 345 -19.26 12.41 3.15
N ILE A 346 -20.25 12.05 2.32
CA ILE A 346 -20.83 10.71 2.28
C ILE A 346 -19.81 9.67 1.80
N LEU A 347 -19.00 10.01 0.79
CA LEU A 347 -17.90 9.14 0.33
C LEU A 347 -16.82 8.92 1.42
N LYS A 348 -16.59 9.90 2.29
CA LYS A 348 -15.68 9.75 3.44
C LYS A 348 -16.27 8.86 4.53
N ASP A 349 -17.57 8.94 4.78
CA ASP A 349 -18.26 8.04 5.71
C ASP A 349 -18.28 6.59 5.18
N LEU A 350 -18.51 6.41 3.88
CA LEU A 350 -18.36 5.11 3.21
C LEU A 350 -16.91 4.59 3.26
N SER A 351 -15.91 5.47 3.16
CA SER A 351 -14.51 5.10 3.40
C SER A 351 -14.25 4.68 4.85
N HIS A 352 -14.95 5.24 5.84
CA HIS A 352 -14.84 4.75 7.22
C HIS A 352 -15.39 3.32 7.36
N GLU A 353 -16.56 3.05 6.78
CA GLU A 353 -17.17 1.71 6.70
C GLU A 353 -16.27 0.70 5.97
N LEU A 354 -15.51 1.14 4.96
CA LEU A 354 -14.51 0.34 4.25
C LEU A 354 -13.34 -0.10 5.15
N HIS A 355 -12.89 0.75 6.07
CA HIS A 355 -11.72 0.47 6.91
C HIS A 355 -12.04 -0.21 8.25
N THR A 356 -13.28 -0.04 8.74
CA THR A 356 -13.69 -0.46 10.10
C THR A 356 -14.96 -1.30 10.17
N GLY A 357 -15.83 -1.19 9.15
CA GLY A 357 -17.10 -1.90 9.05
C GLY A 357 -17.00 -3.15 8.17
N ARG A 358 -17.94 -3.34 7.23
CA ARG A 358 -18.05 -4.55 6.39
C ARG A 358 -16.91 -4.73 5.38
N GLY A 359 -16.11 -3.71 5.12
CA GLY A 359 -14.95 -3.82 4.22
C GLY A 359 -15.24 -3.69 2.72
N PHE A 360 -16.46 -3.34 2.31
CA PHE A 360 -16.81 -3.03 0.93
C PHE A 360 -18.05 -2.14 0.81
N PHE A 361 -18.20 -1.46 -0.33
CA PHE A 361 -19.43 -0.82 -0.79
C PHE A 361 -19.43 -0.65 -2.32
N VAL A 362 -20.57 -0.31 -2.92
CA VAL A 362 -20.71 0.00 -4.35
C VAL A 362 -21.42 1.34 -4.51
N VAL A 363 -20.80 2.29 -5.23
CA VAL A 363 -21.48 3.50 -5.71
C VAL A 363 -22.14 3.17 -7.03
N LYS A 364 -23.45 3.38 -7.13
CA LYS A 364 -24.25 3.05 -8.32
C LYS A 364 -24.46 4.28 -9.22
N THR A 365 -24.82 4.03 -10.47
CA THR A 365 -25.48 4.96 -11.41
C THR A 365 -24.67 6.13 -11.99
N ILE A 366 -23.36 6.01 -12.27
CA ILE A 366 -22.68 7.02 -13.11
C ILE A 366 -23.05 6.80 -14.59
N PRO A 367 -23.59 7.79 -15.33
CA PRO A 367 -24.01 7.60 -16.71
C PRO A 367 -22.81 7.60 -17.67
N VAL A 368 -22.11 6.46 -17.78
CA VAL A 368 -20.86 6.28 -18.56
C VAL A 368 -20.96 6.89 -19.97
N ASP A 369 -22.05 6.62 -20.69
CA ASP A 369 -22.25 7.02 -22.08
C ASP A 369 -22.49 8.54 -22.27
N ALA A 370 -22.71 9.29 -21.19
CA ALA A 370 -22.78 10.74 -21.23
C ALA A 370 -21.40 11.43 -21.26
N TYR A 371 -20.32 10.66 -21.08
CA TYR A 371 -18.95 11.15 -20.94
C TYR A 371 -17.99 10.44 -21.89
N THR A 372 -16.96 11.15 -22.35
CA THR A 372 -15.84 10.51 -23.07
C THR A 372 -15.07 9.54 -22.16
N ARG A 373 -14.20 8.70 -22.73
CA ARG A 373 -13.33 7.80 -21.94
C ARG A 373 -12.44 8.55 -20.95
N GLU A 374 -11.87 9.68 -21.37
CA GLU A 374 -11.04 10.54 -20.52
C GLU A 374 -11.86 11.14 -19.37
N GLU A 375 -13.05 11.67 -19.67
CA GLU A 375 -13.95 12.24 -18.65
C GLU A 375 -14.44 11.18 -17.65
N ASN A 376 -14.72 9.96 -18.11
CA ASN A 376 -14.98 8.82 -17.24
C ASN A 376 -13.80 8.52 -16.30
N THR A 377 -12.56 8.55 -16.80
CA THR A 377 -11.35 8.39 -15.99
C THR A 377 -11.18 9.54 -14.98
N ILE A 378 -11.47 10.78 -15.38
CA ILE A 378 -11.42 11.97 -14.50
C ILE A 378 -12.47 11.87 -13.39
N ILE A 379 -13.74 11.59 -13.73
CA ILE A 379 -14.82 11.36 -12.77
C ILE A 379 -14.42 10.27 -11.78
N TYR A 380 -13.94 9.14 -12.29
CA TYR A 380 -13.58 7.99 -11.47
C TYR A 380 -12.48 8.31 -10.46
N ALA A 381 -11.38 8.93 -10.89
CA ALA A 381 -10.29 9.33 -10.01
C ALA A 381 -10.68 10.49 -9.06
N GLY A 382 -11.51 11.43 -9.52
CA GLY A 382 -12.06 12.53 -8.73
C GLY A 382 -12.94 12.05 -7.58
N VAL A 383 -13.96 11.24 -7.87
CA VAL A 383 -14.83 10.59 -6.88
C VAL A 383 -14.02 9.72 -5.93
N SER A 384 -13.12 8.88 -6.46
CA SER A 384 -12.28 7.97 -5.65
C SER A 384 -11.32 8.69 -4.72
N SER A 385 -10.93 9.94 -5.01
CA SER A 385 -10.04 10.73 -4.15
C SER A 385 -10.64 11.07 -2.78
N TYR A 386 -11.96 10.93 -2.62
CA TYR A 386 -12.64 11.02 -1.31
C TYR A 386 -12.62 9.71 -0.51
N VAL A 387 -12.35 8.58 -1.18
CA VAL A 387 -12.29 7.25 -0.56
C VAL A 387 -10.86 6.89 -0.18
N GLY A 388 -9.91 7.15 -1.08
CA GLY A 388 -8.47 7.01 -0.86
C GLY A 388 -7.71 8.06 -1.68
N PRO A 389 -7.16 9.12 -1.06
CA PRO A 389 -6.52 10.22 -1.79
C PRO A 389 -5.27 9.83 -2.59
N LEU A 390 -4.51 8.82 -2.15
CA LEU A 390 -3.33 8.33 -2.88
C LEU A 390 -3.72 7.23 -3.86
N ARG A 391 -3.25 7.35 -5.10
CA ARG A 391 -3.39 6.31 -6.14
C ARG A 391 -2.10 5.52 -6.26
N GLY A 392 -2.23 4.20 -6.36
CA GLY A 392 -1.11 3.27 -6.45
C GLY A 392 -0.74 2.97 -7.90
N VAL A 393 0.56 2.94 -8.21
CA VAL A 393 1.06 2.57 -9.53
C VAL A 393 0.94 1.07 -9.78
N GLN A 394 0.57 0.69 -11.00
CA GLN A 394 0.16 -0.66 -11.39
C GLN A 394 1.01 -1.26 -12.53
N ASP A 395 1.97 -0.51 -13.06
CA ASP A 395 2.91 -0.90 -14.11
C ASP A 395 4.30 -1.28 -13.55
N LEU A 396 5.27 -1.47 -14.45
CA LEU A 396 6.68 -1.67 -14.08
C LEU A 396 7.45 -0.35 -14.01
N ASP A 397 7.12 0.58 -14.92
CA ASP A 397 7.72 1.89 -15.10
C ASP A 397 7.47 2.85 -13.92
N GLY A 398 6.46 2.56 -13.09
CA GLY A 398 6.23 3.21 -11.80
C GLY A 398 5.45 4.52 -11.90
N VAL A 399 4.60 4.66 -12.93
CA VAL A 399 3.87 5.90 -13.25
C VAL A 399 2.38 5.69 -13.52
N SER A 400 1.99 4.58 -14.15
CA SER A 400 0.59 4.31 -14.51
C SER A 400 -0.24 3.95 -13.28
N VAL A 401 -1.23 4.78 -12.96
CA VAL A 401 -2.13 4.59 -11.80
C VAL A 401 -3.48 3.95 -12.14
N VAL A 402 -3.84 3.86 -13.43
CA VAL A 402 -5.09 3.24 -13.90
C VAL A 402 -4.80 1.88 -14.55
N GLY A 403 -5.46 0.82 -14.06
CA GLY A 403 -5.41 -0.51 -14.64
C GLY A 403 -6.64 -0.79 -15.51
N HIS A 404 -6.46 -1.38 -16.69
CA HIS A 404 -7.55 -1.82 -17.55
C HIS A 404 -7.85 -3.31 -17.34
N ILE A 405 -9.12 -3.66 -17.12
CA ILE A 405 -9.60 -5.02 -16.84
C ILE A 405 -10.65 -5.39 -17.90
N LYS A 406 -10.21 -6.07 -18.97
CA LYS A 406 -10.99 -6.47 -20.16
C LYS A 406 -10.29 -7.61 -20.89
N ASP A 407 -11.00 -8.39 -21.70
CA ASP A 407 -10.35 -9.40 -22.56
C ASP A 407 -9.38 -8.75 -23.56
N LEU A 408 -8.13 -9.24 -23.60
CA LEU A 408 -7.10 -8.84 -24.55
C LEU A 408 -6.73 -9.96 -25.53
N THR A 409 -7.26 -11.19 -25.36
CA THR A 409 -6.87 -12.38 -26.14
C THR A 409 -7.14 -12.26 -27.63
N GLN A 410 -8.12 -11.45 -28.02
CA GLN A 410 -8.49 -11.18 -29.40
C GLN A 410 -7.71 -10.00 -30.04
N THR A 411 -7.01 -9.20 -29.23
CA THR A 411 -6.35 -7.95 -29.67
C THR A 411 -4.84 -7.95 -29.49
N HIS A 412 -4.29 -8.85 -28.67
CA HIS A 412 -2.88 -8.91 -28.33
C HIS A 412 -2.34 -10.34 -28.42
N PRO A 413 -1.04 -10.54 -28.74
CA PRO A 413 -0.43 -11.87 -28.74
C PRO A 413 -0.51 -12.53 -27.37
N LEU A 414 -0.93 -13.80 -27.28
CA LEU A 414 -1.09 -14.53 -26.01
C LEU A 414 0.12 -14.43 -25.06
N LYS A 415 1.34 -14.31 -25.61
CA LYS A 415 2.59 -14.13 -24.84
C LYS A 415 2.69 -12.83 -24.03
N SER A 416 1.93 -11.78 -24.34
CA SER A 416 1.90 -10.52 -23.54
C SER A 416 0.77 -10.49 -22.51
N ILE A 417 -0.12 -11.49 -22.51
CA ILE A 417 -1.32 -11.53 -21.66
C ILE A 417 -0.99 -12.20 -20.33
N GLY A 418 -0.18 -11.53 -19.51
CA GLY A 418 0.40 -12.11 -18.29
C GLY A 418 -0.54 -12.25 -17.07
N PHE A 419 -1.82 -11.88 -17.20
CA PHE A 419 -2.76 -11.74 -16.07
C PHE A 419 -4.16 -12.29 -16.38
N PRO A 420 -4.81 -13.00 -15.44
CA PRO A 420 -6.22 -13.44 -15.57
C PRO A 420 -7.24 -12.30 -15.74
N ALA A 421 -6.87 -11.09 -15.33
CA ALA A 421 -7.63 -9.87 -15.54
C ALA A 421 -7.81 -9.49 -17.02
N TRP A 422 -7.03 -10.11 -17.90
CA TRP A 422 -6.99 -9.85 -19.35
C TRP A 422 -7.49 -11.02 -20.21
N THR A 423 -8.19 -11.98 -19.59
CA THR A 423 -8.80 -13.13 -20.25
C THR A 423 -10.27 -13.28 -19.84
N THR A 424 -11.04 -14.05 -20.61
CA THR A 424 -12.44 -14.40 -20.32
C THR A 424 -12.60 -15.47 -19.22
N ASP A 425 -11.54 -16.24 -18.95
CA ASP A 425 -11.50 -17.31 -17.94
C ASP A 425 -11.89 -16.84 -16.52
N LYS A 426 -12.24 -17.77 -15.63
CA LYS A 426 -12.47 -17.49 -14.20
C LYS A 426 -11.20 -16.91 -13.55
N GLN A 427 -11.31 -15.72 -12.95
CA GLN A 427 -10.26 -15.18 -12.08
C GLN A 427 -10.53 -15.64 -10.65
N VAL A 428 -9.63 -16.49 -10.15
CA VAL A 428 -9.78 -17.14 -8.83
C VAL A 428 -9.69 -16.14 -7.67
N PHE A 429 -10.20 -16.50 -6.49
CA PHE A 429 -10.05 -15.69 -5.28
C PHE A 429 -8.59 -15.32 -5.03
N HIS A 430 -8.35 -14.03 -4.80
CA HIS A 430 -7.04 -13.44 -4.53
C HIS A 430 -7.22 -12.11 -3.77
N THR A 431 -6.09 -11.54 -3.36
CA THR A 431 -5.93 -10.12 -3.06
C THR A 431 -4.94 -9.53 -4.06
N ASP A 432 -5.13 -8.27 -4.42
CA ASP A 432 -4.17 -7.51 -5.22
C ASP A 432 -3.03 -6.99 -4.31
N ALA A 433 -2.17 -6.10 -4.81
CA ALA A 433 -1.35 -5.26 -3.94
C ALA A 433 -2.07 -3.91 -3.69
N GLY A 434 -1.78 -3.27 -2.55
CA GLY A 434 -2.46 -2.03 -2.14
C GLY A 434 -3.52 -2.24 -1.04
N ASP A 435 -3.94 -1.15 -0.38
CA ASP A 435 -4.89 -1.16 0.75
C ASP A 435 -6.34 -1.32 0.28
N ILE A 436 -6.73 -0.57 -0.75
CA ILE A 436 -8.10 -0.52 -1.29
C ILE A 436 -8.04 -0.86 -2.78
N ILE A 437 -8.88 -1.79 -3.24
CA ILE A 437 -9.13 -1.98 -4.67
C ILE A 437 -10.44 -1.29 -5.02
N SER A 438 -10.41 -0.52 -6.10
CA SER A 438 -11.59 0.08 -6.70
C SER A 438 -11.76 -0.41 -8.13
N LEU A 439 -13.00 -0.66 -8.56
CA LEU A 439 -13.35 -1.07 -9.92
C LEU A 439 -14.53 -0.26 -10.45
N TYR A 440 -14.31 0.52 -11.52
CA TYR A 440 -15.35 1.27 -12.23
C TYR A 440 -15.77 0.56 -13.52
N VAL A 441 -17.06 0.34 -13.71
CA VAL A 441 -17.63 -0.47 -14.80
C VAL A 441 -18.00 0.42 -15.97
N LEU A 442 -17.17 0.41 -17.02
CA LEU A 442 -17.46 1.13 -18.27
C LEU A 442 -18.38 0.34 -19.19
N GLU A 443 -18.29 -1.00 -19.18
CA GLU A 443 -19.17 -1.89 -19.93
C GLU A 443 -19.18 -3.29 -19.30
N THR A 444 -20.30 -4.00 -19.38
CA THR A 444 -20.46 -5.37 -18.87
C THR A 444 -20.15 -6.41 -19.95
N ALA A 445 -20.00 -7.68 -19.54
CA ALA A 445 -20.04 -8.80 -20.48
C ALA A 445 -21.47 -9.03 -20.98
N GLU A 446 -21.63 -9.78 -22.07
CA GLU A 446 -22.93 -10.33 -22.50
C GLU A 446 -23.44 -11.36 -21.47
N GLU A 447 -22.56 -12.25 -21.01
CA GLU A 447 -22.88 -13.32 -20.07
C GLU A 447 -21.78 -13.50 -19.03
N GLY A 448 -22.18 -13.81 -17.78
CA GLY A 448 -21.26 -14.14 -16.70
C GLY A 448 -20.51 -12.94 -16.13
N GLY A 449 -19.25 -13.12 -15.74
CA GLY A 449 -18.38 -12.03 -15.32
C GLY A 449 -18.70 -11.38 -13.97
N VAL A 450 -19.60 -12.01 -13.20
CA VAL A 450 -20.02 -11.61 -11.84
C VAL A 450 -18.80 -11.42 -10.96
N SER A 451 -18.74 -10.29 -10.25
CA SER A 451 -17.70 -10.03 -9.26
C SER A 451 -18.04 -10.79 -7.98
N ARG A 452 -17.09 -11.51 -7.43
CA ARG A 452 -17.25 -12.29 -6.21
C ARG A 452 -16.36 -11.71 -5.12
N ILE A 453 -16.89 -11.52 -3.92
CA ILE A 453 -16.10 -11.10 -2.76
C ILE A 453 -16.33 -12.04 -1.59
N GLY A 454 -15.32 -12.22 -0.74
CA GLY A 454 -15.44 -13.04 0.47
C GLY A 454 -14.56 -12.49 1.59
N SER A 455 -15.09 -12.44 2.82
CA SER A 455 -14.34 -12.01 4.00
C SER A 455 -13.14 -12.93 4.26
N SER A 456 -11.93 -12.38 4.24
CA SER A 456 -10.73 -13.13 4.62
C SER A 456 -10.71 -13.43 6.13
N TRP A 457 -11.42 -12.62 6.93
CA TRP A 457 -11.56 -12.82 8.38
C TRP A 457 -12.53 -13.98 8.70
N ARG A 458 -13.59 -14.17 7.91
CA ARG A 458 -14.49 -15.34 8.02
C ARG A 458 -13.81 -16.63 7.60
N VAL A 459 -12.96 -16.58 6.57
CA VAL A 459 -12.10 -17.69 6.14
C VAL A 459 -11.06 -18.00 7.22
N TYR A 460 -10.40 -16.98 7.79
CA TYR A 460 -9.47 -17.14 8.90
C TYR A 460 -10.10 -17.85 10.09
N ASN A 461 -11.30 -17.44 10.52
CA ASN A 461 -12.00 -18.07 11.64
C ASN A 461 -12.26 -19.57 11.39
N GLU A 462 -12.66 -19.95 10.18
CA GLU A 462 -12.91 -21.38 9.88
C GLU A 462 -11.61 -22.19 9.85
N LEU A 463 -10.53 -21.62 9.33
CA LEU A 463 -9.20 -22.26 9.36
C LEU A 463 -8.65 -22.35 10.78
N ALA A 464 -8.80 -21.31 11.61
CA ALA A 464 -8.33 -21.31 13.00
C ALA A 464 -9.09 -22.31 13.88
N GLU A 465 -10.37 -22.55 13.60
CA GLU A 465 -11.20 -23.55 14.27
C GLU A 465 -10.94 -24.99 13.78
N THR A 466 -10.82 -25.19 12.46
CA THR A 466 -10.84 -26.54 11.88
C THR A 466 -9.48 -27.06 11.42
N ARG A 467 -8.56 -26.17 11.02
CA ARG A 467 -7.26 -26.47 10.41
C ARG A 467 -6.16 -25.48 10.83
N PRO A 468 -5.85 -25.39 12.14
CA PRO A 468 -4.81 -24.50 12.65
C PRO A 468 -3.41 -24.83 12.12
N ASP A 469 -3.17 -26.04 11.59
CA ASP A 469 -1.95 -26.35 10.83
C ASP A 469 -1.82 -25.50 9.57
N LEU A 470 -2.91 -25.25 8.85
CA LEU A 470 -2.89 -24.41 7.65
C LEU A 470 -2.70 -22.93 8.00
N ILE A 471 -3.22 -22.46 9.14
CA ILE A 471 -2.88 -21.13 9.68
C ILE A 471 -1.38 -21.00 9.91
N LYS A 472 -0.75 -22.02 10.52
CA LYS A 472 0.71 -22.05 10.70
C LYS A 472 1.45 -22.03 9.36
N THR A 473 1.09 -22.88 8.41
CA THR A 473 1.70 -22.92 7.06
C THR A 473 1.55 -21.59 6.29
N LEU A 474 0.45 -20.87 6.46
CA LEU A 474 0.25 -19.55 5.83
C LEU A 474 1.08 -18.44 6.48
N ALA A 475 1.43 -18.58 7.76
CA ALA A 475 2.26 -17.64 8.53
C ALA A 475 3.78 -17.90 8.38
N GLU A 476 4.18 -19.06 7.87
CA GLU A 476 5.57 -19.37 7.49
C GLU A 476 5.95 -18.68 6.16
N PRO A 477 7.25 -18.47 5.82
CA PRO A 477 7.65 -17.85 4.56
C PRO A 477 7.43 -18.74 3.31
N TRP A 478 6.97 -18.14 2.21
CA TRP A 478 6.73 -18.80 0.92
C TRP A 478 7.66 -18.25 -0.18
N PRO A 479 8.05 -19.05 -1.19
CA PRO A 479 8.82 -18.56 -2.34
C PRO A 479 7.89 -17.97 -3.41
N LEU A 480 7.72 -16.65 -3.39
CA LEU A 480 6.86 -15.88 -4.32
C LEU A 480 7.62 -15.56 -5.61
N ASP A 481 7.13 -16.07 -6.73
CA ASP A 481 7.71 -15.86 -8.06
C ASP A 481 7.72 -14.39 -8.50
N GLY A 482 8.87 -13.91 -8.97
CA GLY A 482 9.06 -12.59 -9.57
C GLY A 482 8.76 -12.53 -11.07
N PHE A 483 8.44 -13.67 -11.71
CA PHE A 483 8.21 -13.85 -13.15
C PHE A 483 9.31 -13.22 -14.02
N GLY A 484 10.54 -13.76 -13.90
CA GLY A 484 11.73 -13.22 -14.57
C GLY A 484 12.33 -11.96 -13.91
N GLY A 485 11.78 -11.51 -12.78
CA GLY A 485 12.34 -10.44 -11.96
C GLY A 485 13.73 -10.77 -11.38
N LYS A 486 14.38 -9.75 -10.78
CA LYS A 486 15.64 -9.90 -10.05
C LYS A 486 15.47 -9.33 -8.63
N PRO A 487 15.56 -10.14 -7.56
CA PRO A 487 15.76 -11.60 -7.56
C PRO A 487 14.59 -12.36 -8.22
N ALA A 488 14.86 -13.59 -8.68
CA ALA A 488 13.89 -14.43 -9.39
C ALA A 488 12.64 -14.76 -8.56
N TYR A 489 12.79 -14.80 -7.23
CA TYR A 489 11.71 -14.90 -6.27
C TYR A 489 12.03 -14.08 -5.02
N THR A 490 11.00 -13.80 -4.23
CA THR A 490 11.12 -13.22 -2.89
C THR A 490 10.49 -14.15 -1.85
N THR A 491 10.77 -13.95 -0.56
CA THR A 491 10.16 -14.75 0.50
C THR A 491 9.44 -13.90 1.53
N ARG A 492 8.23 -14.31 1.89
CA ARG A 492 7.43 -13.75 3.00
C ARG A 492 6.24 -14.65 3.33
N PRO A 493 5.58 -14.48 4.49
CA PRO A 493 4.29 -15.07 4.77
C PRO A 493 3.18 -14.63 3.79
N LEU A 494 2.10 -15.40 3.77
CA LEU A 494 0.84 -15.03 3.10
C LEU A 494 -0.20 -14.52 4.09
N LEU A 495 -0.14 -14.99 5.33
CA LEU A 495 -0.98 -14.59 6.44
C LEU A 495 -0.14 -13.87 7.50
N PHE A 496 -0.60 -12.71 7.92
CA PHE A 496 0.05 -11.87 8.92
C PHE A 496 -0.91 -11.54 10.06
N HIS A 497 -0.35 -11.39 11.26
CA HIS A 497 -1.04 -10.81 12.40
C HIS A 497 -0.26 -9.60 12.91
N VAL A 498 -0.83 -8.40 12.72
CA VAL A 498 -0.23 -7.13 13.12
C VAL A 498 -1.32 -6.25 13.72
N ASP A 499 -1.05 -5.67 14.90
CA ASP A 499 -1.95 -4.70 15.55
C ASP A 499 -3.40 -5.20 15.74
N ASN A 500 -3.53 -6.46 16.18
CA ASN A 500 -4.81 -7.18 16.34
C ASN A 500 -5.61 -7.35 15.03
N LYS A 501 -4.97 -7.18 13.87
CA LYS A 501 -5.57 -7.39 12.55
C LYS A 501 -4.94 -8.57 11.84
N ILE A 502 -5.80 -9.40 11.24
CA ILE A 502 -5.39 -10.42 10.29
C ILE A 502 -5.36 -9.81 8.89
N ILE A 503 -4.25 -10.00 8.20
CA ILE A 503 -4.05 -9.59 6.80
C ILE A 503 -3.64 -10.84 6.02
N ILE A 504 -4.36 -11.14 4.95
CA ILE A 504 -3.97 -12.22 4.02
C ILE A 504 -3.63 -11.58 2.68
N GLN A 505 -2.36 -11.64 2.28
CA GLN A 505 -1.88 -11.13 0.99
C GLN A 505 -1.46 -12.32 0.13
N TYR A 506 -2.38 -12.71 -0.76
CA TYR A 506 -2.39 -14.00 -1.47
C TYR A 506 -2.79 -13.85 -2.94
N ALA A 507 -1.96 -14.39 -3.84
CA ALA A 507 -2.32 -14.58 -5.25
C ALA A 507 -1.76 -15.91 -5.76
N ARG A 508 -2.63 -16.90 -5.96
CA ARG A 508 -2.28 -18.29 -6.35
C ARG A 508 -1.25 -18.41 -7.48
N ARG A 509 -1.35 -17.57 -8.51
CA ARG A 509 -0.50 -17.62 -9.72
C ARG A 509 1.00 -17.60 -9.41
N LEU A 510 1.41 -16.97 -8.30
CA LEU A 510 2.80 -16.89 -7.83
C LEU A 510 3.42 -18.25 -7.46
N PHE A 511 2.59 -19.30 -7.37
CA PHE A 511 3.00 -20.66 -6.95
C PHE A 511 2.67 -21.74 -7.97
N THR A 512 1.81 -21.46 -8.96
CA THR A 512 1.18 -22.47 -9.83
C THR A 512 1.45 -22.29 -11.33
N SER A 513 2.21 -21.26 -11.72
CA SER A 513 2.19 -20.67 -13.07
C SER A 513 0.82 -20.07 -13.47
N PHE A 514 0.79 -19.38 -14.61
CA PHE A 514 -0.39 -19.06 -15.41
C PHE A 514 -0.05 -19.37 -16.89
N PRO A 515 -0.99 -19.69 -17.81
CA PRO A 515 -0.65 -20.30 -19.11
C PRO A 515 0.38 -19.53 -19.97
N SER A 516 0.34 -18.21 -19.95
CA SER A 516 1.27 -17.29 -20.63
C SER A 516 2.51 -16.91 -19.81
N MET A 517 2.53 -17.28 -18.53
CA MET A 517 3.52 -16.89 -17.52
C MET A 517 3.92 -18.14 -16.71
N PRO A 518 4.78 -19.02 -17.26
CA PRO A 518 5.30 -20.17 -16.53
C PRO A 518 6.04 -19.71 -15.28
N ARG A 519 6.03 -20.55 -14.24
CA ARG A 519 6.81 -20.32 -13.03
C ARG A 519 8.31 -20.27 -13.36
N SER A 520 9.02 -19.28 -12.83
CA SER A 520 10.45 -19.07 -13.15
C SER A 520 11.31 -20.26 -12.71
N GLU A 521 12.36 -20.54 -13.47
CA GLU A 521 13.32 -21.60 -13.15
C GLU A 521 14.09 -21.32 -11.84
N GLY A 522 14.52 -22.38 -11.16
CA GLY A 522 15.32 -22.29 -9.94
C GLY A 522 14.57 -21.88 -8.66
N ILE A 523 13.26 -21.62 -8.71
CA ILE A 523 12.46 -21.34 -7.52
C ILE A 523 12.14 -22.66 -6.77
N PRO A 524 12.44 -22.78 -5.46
CA PRO A 524 12.07 -23.95 -4.66
C PRO A 524 10.57 -24.28 -4.79
N PRO A 525 10.18 -25.56 -4.93
CA PRO A 525 8.76 -25.92 -5.00
C PRO A 525 8.05 -25.62 -3.67
N ILE A 526 6.72 -25.45 -3.75
CA ILE A 526 5.90 -25.38 -2.54
C ILE A 526 5.69 -26.77 -1.93
N THR A 527 5.35 -26.87 -0.65
CA THR A 527 5.03 -28.16 -0.01
C THR A 527 3.58 -28.61 -0.29
N GLU A 528 3.25 -29.88 -0.03
CA GLU A 528 1.84 -30.34 -0.07
C GLU A 528 0.96 -29.63 0.98
N ALA A 529 1.51 -29.22 2.13
CA ALA A 529 0.78 -28.41 3.11
C ALA A 529 0.47 -27.01 2.55
N GLN A 530 1.43 -26.41 1.86
CA GLN A 530 1.26 -25.14 1.15
C GLN A 530 0.23 -25.28 0.02
N ALA A 531 0.33 -26.31 -0.83
CA ALA A 531 -0.66 -26.57 -1.87
C ALA A 531 -2.08 -26.75 -1.31
N GLU A 532 -2.24 -27.45 -0.18
CA GLU A 532 -3.51 -27.56 0.53
C GLU A 532 -4.02 -26.20 1.04
N ALA A 533 -3.16 -25.38 1.62
CA ALA A 533 -3.54 -24.05 2.12
C ALA A 533 -4.03 -23.11 1.00
N LEU A 534 -3.41 -23.17 -0.20
CA LEU A 534 -3.87 -22.41 -1.38
C LEU A 534 -5.28 -22.84 -1.81
N ASP A 535 -5.59 -24.15 -1.78
CA ASP A 535 -6.92 -24.68 -2.11
C ASP A 535 -7.94 -24.36 -1.00
N ALA A 536 -7.58 -24.52 0.27
CA ALA A 536 -8.45 -24.24 1.41
C ALA A 536 -8.87 -22.77 1.45
N ILE A 537 -7.96 -21.81 1.24
CA ILE A 537 -8.34 -20.38 1.12
C ILE A 537 -9.35 -20.18 0.00
N HIS A 538 -9.13 -20.78 -1.18
CA HIS A 538 -10.01 -20.57 -2.33
C HIS A 538 -11.42 -21.11 -2.08
N PHE A 539 -11.55 -22.37 -1.67
CA PHE A 539 -12.86 -23.01 -1.52
C PHE A 539 -13.61 -22.50 -0.29
N LEU A 540 -12.93 -22.06 0.77
CA LEU A 540 -13.58 -21.37 1.89
C LEU A 540 -14.04 -19.96 1.51
N ALA A 541 -13.25 -19.22 0.70
CA ALA A 541 -13.70 -17.93 0.18
C ALA A 541 -14.92 -18.10 -0.74
N GLU A 542 -14.93 -19.12 -1.60
CA GLU A 542 -16.04 -19.46 -2.49
C GLU A 542 -17.31 -19.87 -1.73
N LYS A 543 -17.18 -20.72 -0.72
CA LYS A 543 -18.26 -21.15 0.19
C LYS A 543 -18.96 -19.97 0.88
N HIS A 544 -18.20 -18.94 1.24
CA HIS A 544 -18.66 -17.77 2.00
C HIS A 544 -18.88 -16.53 1.15
N ALA A 545 -18.82 -16.63 -0.18
CA ALA A 545 -18.81 -15.49 -1.08
C ALA A 545 -20.16 -14.77 -1.20
N LEU A 546 -20.11 -13.45 -1.33
CA LEU A 546 -21.17 -12.63 -1.91
C LEU A 546 -20.90 -12.43 -3.42
N GLY A 547 -21.95 -12.53 -4.24
CA GLY A 547 -21.91 -12.13 -5.64
C GLY A 547 -22.41 -10.71 -5.81
N LEU A 548 -21.64 -9.88 -6.51
CA LEU A 548 -22.00 -8.53 -6.90
C LEU A 548 -22.30 -8.50 -8.39
N SER A 549 -23.58 -8.35 -8.74
CA SER A 549 -24.03 -8.11 -10.10
C SER A 549 -23.81 -6.65 -10.43
N PHE A 550 -22.79 -6.37 -11.25
CA PHE A 550 -22.48 -5.02 -11.70
C PHE A 550 -23.36 -4.58 -12.85
N GLU A 551 -23.72 -3.30 -12.82
CA GLU A 551 -24.29 -2.55 -13.93
C GLU A 551 -23.24 -1.56 -14.46
N LYS A 552 -23.42 -1.13 -15.71
CA LYS A 552 -22.63 -0.07 -16.32
C LYS A 552 -22.80 1.23 -15.50
N GLY A 553 -21.68 1.83 -15.11
CA GLY A 553 -21.68 3.01 -14.23
C GLY A 553 -21.43 2.75 -12.75
N ASP A 554 -21.31 1.49 -12.33
CA ASP A 554 -21.01 1.15 -10.94
C ASP A 554 -19.52 1.33 -10.61
N ILE A 555 -19.22 1.82 -9.40
CA ILE A 555 -17.89 1.75 -8.79
C ILE A 555 -17.94 0.88 -7.53
N GLN A 556 -17.27 -0.28 -7.56
CA GLN A 556 -16.99 -1.09 -6.37
C GLN A 556 -15.77 -0.53 -5.63
N TYR A 557 -15.83 -0.48 -4.30
CA TYR A 557 -14.66 -0.32 -3.42
C TYR A 557 -14.58 -1.50 -2.45
N ILE A 558 -13.38 -2.07 -2.27
CA ILE A 558 -13.09 -3.13 -1.28
C ILE A 558 -11.81 -2.83 -0.49
N ASN A 559 -11.80 -3.22 0.78
CA ASN A 559 -10.61 -3.26 1.62
C ASN A 559 -9.82 -4.55 1.31
N ASN A 560 -8.78 -4.41 0.51
CA ASN A 560 -7.97 -5.51 -0.03
C ASN A 560 -7.25 -6.32 1.06
N LEU A 561 -7.06 -5.75 2.25
CA LEU A 561 -6.40 -6.42 3.38
C LEU A 561 -7.33 -7.39 4.12
N SER A 562 -8.65 -7.28 3.91
CA SER A 562 -9.68 -8.04 4.63
C SER A 562 -10.73 -8.72 3.74
N VAL A 563 -10.75 -8.43 2.44
CA VAL A 563 -11.71 -8.98 1.48
C VAL A 563 -10.97 -9.61 0.31
N PHE A 564 -11.16 -10.92 0.11
CA PHE A 564 -10.78 -11.60 -1.12
C PHE A 564 -11.73 -11.22 -2.24
N HIS A 565 -11.23 -11.16 -3.47
CA HIS A 565 -12.05 -10.93 -4.66
C HIS A 565 -11.73 -11.92 -5.79
N ALA A 566 -12.74 -12.19 -6.61
CA ALA A 566 -12.71 -13.10 -7.76
C ALA A 566 -13.67 -12.60 -8.84
N ARG A 567 -13.62 -13.22 -10.02
CA ARG A 567 -14.52 -12.96 -11.14
C ARG A 567 -14.91 -14.29 -11.78
N ASP A 568 -16.20 -14.53 -11.94
CA ASP A 568 -16.70 -15.68 -12.70
C ASP A 568 -16.27 -15.56 -14.18
N ALA A 569 -16.21 -16.69 -14.90
CA ALA A 569 -15.93 -16.66 -16.34
C ALA A 569 -17.00 -15.84 -17.08
N PHE A 570 -16.65 -15.26 -18.24
CA PHE A 570 -17.57 -14.44 -19.03
C PHE A 570 -17.46 -14.67 -20.53
N ARG A 571 -18.48 -14.22 -21.25
CA ARG A 571 -18.50 -14.17 -22.72
C ARG A 571 -18.82 -12.74 -23.14
N ASP A 572 -18.01 -12.20 -24.05
CA ASP A 572 -18.25 -10.91 -24.69
C ASP A 572 -18.97 -11.10 -26.04
N THR A 573 -19.59 -10.03 -26.53
CA THR A 573 -20.08 -9.83 -27.91
C THR A 573 -19.40 -8.60 -28.52
N PRO A 574 -19.55 -8.31 -29.84
CA PRO A 574 -19.08 -7.04 -30.39
C PRO A 574 -19.66 -5.81 -29.68
N GLU A 575 -20.90 -5.91 -29.22
CA GLU A 575 -21.69 -4.88 -28.54
C GLU A 575 -21.39 -4.81 -27.03
N HIS A 576 -21.36 -5.95 -26.33
CA HIS A 576 -21.08 -6.04 -24.89
C HIS A 576 -19.69 -6.63 -24.64
N LYS A 577 -18.69 -5.75 -24.58
CA LYS A 577 -17.30 -6.09 -24.25
C LYS A 577 -16.95 -5.61 -22.85
N ARG A 578 -16.80 -6.54 -21.91
CA ARG A 578 -16.53 -6.23 -20.51
C ARG A 578 -15.30 -5.35 -20.35
N HIS A 579 -15.47 -4.12 -19.86
CA HIS A 579 -14.37 -3.18 -19.65
C HIS A 579 -14.54 -2.47 -18.31
N LEU A 580 -13.62 -2.75 -17.37
CA LEU A 580 -13.54 -2.08 -16.08
C LEU A 580 -12.22 -1.31 -15.95
N LEU A 581 -12.23 -0.17 -15.24
CA LEU A 581 -11.04 0.55 -14.79
C LEU A 581 -10.75 0.24 -13.33
N ARG A 582 -9.51 -0.10 -12.99
CA ARG A 582 -9.05 -0.38 -11.63
C ARG A 582 -8.17 0.74 -11.10
N LEU A 583 -8.43 1.18 -9.88
CA LEU A 583 -7.49 1.96 -9.07
C LEU A 583 -7.07 1.11 -7.87
N TRP A 584 -5.79 1.18 -7.51
CA TRP A 584 -5.32 0.85 -6.18
C TRP A 584 -5.29 2.16 -5.39
N LEU A 585 -5.94 2.21 -4.23
CA LEU A 585 -6.13 3.44 -3.45
C LEU A 585 -5.59 3.28 -2.03
N ARG A 586 -5.21 4.38 -1.39
CA ARG A 586 -4.78 4.44 0.01
C ARG A 586 -5.24 5.74 0.65
N ASP A 587 -5.76 5.62 1.86
CA ASP A 587 -6.04 6.74 2.77
C ASP A 587 -5.06 6.65 3.94
N GLU A 588 -4.09 7.55 4.03
CA GLU A 588 -3.05 7.50 5.08
C GLU A 588 -3.61 7.69 6.49
N GLU A 589 -4.77 8.33 6.65
CA GLU A 589 -5.42 8.54 7.96
C GLU A 589 -6.10 7.26 8.47
N LYS A 590 -6.47 6.34 7.57
CA LYS A 590 -7.28 5.14 7.87
C LYS A 590 -6.57 3.83 7.56
N ALA A 591 -5.46 3.90 6.81
CA ALA A 591 -4.66 2.75 6.41
C ALA A 591 -4.21 1.92 7.63
N TRP A 592 -4.26 0.61 7.47
CA TRP A 592 -3.85 -0.30 8.52
C TRP A 592 -2.32 -0.30 8.66
N LYS A 593 -1.83 -0.62 9.86
CA LYS A 593 -0.41 -0.89 10.06
C LYS A 593 -0.01 -2.13 9.26
N LEU A 594 0.93 -1.96 8.34
CA LEU A 594 1.42 -3.04 7.48
C LEU A 594 2.47 -3.89 8.20
N PRO A 595 2.59 -5.19 7.85
CA PRO A 595 3.77 -5.99 8.14
C PRO A 595 5.01 -5.42 7.43
N SER A 596 6.18 -5.54 8.06
CA SER A 596 7.46 -5.05 7.53
C SER A 596 7.80 -5.60 6.14
N GLU A 597 7.35 -6.81 5.84
CA GLU A 597 7.58 -7.55 4.60
C GLU A 597 6.74 -7.01 3.42
N LEU A 598 5.65 -6.29 3.71
CA LEU A 598 4.81 -5.64 2.69
C LEU A 598 5.20 -4.16 2.48
N GLU A 599 5.82 -3.50 3.46
CA GLU A 599 6.21 -2.10 3.38
C GLU A 599 7.01 -1.72 2.12
N PRO A 600 8.02 -2.47 1.64
CA PRO A 600 8.78 -2.07 0.46
C PRO A 600 7.93 -2.03 -0.81
N GLN A 601 7.00 -2.97 -0.96
CA GLN A 601 6.07 -3.02 -2.09
C GLN A 601 5.05 -1.87 -2.01
N TRP A 602 4.50 -1.59 -0.83
CA TRP A 602 3.60 -0.44 -0.63
C TRP A 602 4.29 0.90 -0.84
N LYS A 603 5.55 1.03 -0.43
CA LYS A 603 6.39 2.22 -0.70
C LYS A 603 6.58 2.43 -2.20
N LYS A 604 6.85 1.36 -2.97
CA LYS A 604 6.87 1.45 -4.43
C LYS A 604 5.51 1.84 -5.00
N ILE A 605 4.41 1.23 -4.54
CA ILE A 605 3.08 1.45 -5.13
C ILE A 605 2.58 2.89 -4.93
N TYR A 606 2.67 3.45 -3.72
CA TYR A 606 2.01 4.73 -3.41
C TYR A 606 2.91 5.96 -3.41
N TYR A 607 4.23 5.78 -3.54
CA TYR A 607 5.20 6.87 -3.38
C TYR A 607 6.36 6.84 -4.39
N SER A 608 6.23 6.11 -5.52
CA SER A 608 7.19 6.21 -6.63
C SER A 608 6.87 7.32 -7.64
N SER A 609 5.61 7.74 -7.73
CA SER A 609 5.13 8.81 -8.60
C SER A 609 4.82 10.09 -7.83
N THR A 610 4.64 11.19 -8.56
CA THR A 610 4.09 12.46 -8.05
C THR A 610 2.88 12.86 -8.91
N PRO A 611 2.04 13.83 -8.48
CA PRO A 611 0.94 14.35 -9.30
C PRO A 611 1.33 14.82 -10.71
N ASP A 612 2.59 15.17 -10.94
CA ASP A 612 3.14 15.55 -12.25
C ASP A 612 3.56 14.36 -13.12
N THR A 613 3.87 13.20 -12.50
CA THR A 613 4.34 11.98 -13.20
C THR A 613 3.31 10.86 -13.25
N GLU A 614 2.21 10.95 -12.50
CA GLU A 614 1.11 9.98 -12.60
C GLU A 614 0.51 9.94 -14.01
N TYR A 615 0.50 8.73 -14.58
CA TYR A 615 -0.03 8.46 -15.91
C TYR A 615 -1.38 7.74 -15.84
N PHE A 616 -2.32 8.18 -16.68
CA PHE A 616 -3.69 7.70 -16.74
C PHE A 616 -3.93 7.18 -18.17
N PRO A 617 -3.55 5.93 -18.49
CA PRO A 617 -3.85 5.35 -19.79
C PRO A 617 -5.37 5.33 -20.03
N LEU A 618 -5.76 5.56 -21.29
CA LEU A 618 -7.17 5.52 -21.72
C LEU A 618 -7.58 4.18 -22.33
N GLU A 619 -6.59 3.33 -22.64
CA GLU A 619 -6.72 1.97 -23.19
C GLU A 619 -5.65 1.06 -22.56
N PRO A 620 -5.80 -0.27 -22.58
CA PRO A 620 -4.85 -1.21 -21.96
C PRO A 620 -3.47 -1.13 -22.63
N GLU A 621 -2.43 -0.94 -21.82
CA GLU A 621 -1.03 -1.18 -22.22
C GLU A 621 -0.54 -2.49 -21.56
N PRO A 622 -0.44 -3.62 -22.30
CA PRO A 622 0.09 -4.87 -21.75
C PRO A 622 1.55 -4.71 -21.32
N ARG A 623 1.92 -5.31 -20.18
CA ARG A 623 3.30 -5.32 -19.69
C ARG A 623 4.20 -6.04 -20.70
N GLY A 624 5.31 -5.40 -21.08
CA GLY A 624 6.30 -5.95 -22.01
C GLY A 624 6.41 -5.27 -23.37
N LEU A 625 5.60 -4.23 -23.65
CA LEU A 625 5.72 -3.40 -24.86
C LEU A 625 6.36 -2.01 -24.59
N SER A 626 6.62 -1.61 -23.34
CA SER A 626 7.38 -0.40 -23.00
C SER A 626 8.89 -0.68 -22.89
N THR A 627 9.62 -0.39 -23.98
CA THR A 627 10.85 0.45 -24.05
C THR A 627 11.72 0.15 -25.28
N LEU A 628 11.67 -1.06 -25.85
CA LEU A 628 12.48 -1.43 -27.03
C LEU A 628 11.83 -1.11 -28.39
N GLU A 629 10.51 -0.90 -28.43
CA GLU A 629 9.79 -0.49 -29.64
C GLU A 629 9.42 1.01 -29.63
N LYS A 630 9.16 1.59 -28.45
CA LYS A 630 8.92 3.04 -28.28
C LYS A 630 10.13 3.93 -28.69
N THR A 631 11.35 3.38 -28.75
CA THR A 631 12.53 4.06 -29.33
C THR A 631 12.62 3.92 -30.86
N LYS A 632 12.13 2.82 -31.44
CA LYS A 632 12.19 2.62 -32.90
C LYS A 632 11.25 3.55 -33.65
N GLU A 633 10.03 3.76 -33.15
CA GLU A 633 9.09 4.71 -33.79
C GLU A 633 9.54 6.17 -33.68
N THR A 634 10.36 6.54 -32.68
CA THR A 634 10.97 7.87 -32.61
C THR A 634 12.19 8.00 -33.53
N ASP A 635 13.01 6.96 -33.66
CA ASP A 635 14.22 6.99 -34.47
C ASP A 635 13.86 6.94 -35.98
N GLU A 636 12.94 6.05 -36.42
CA GLU A 636 12.50 5.96 -37.82
C GLU A 636 11.75 7.21 -38.31
N ASN A 637 11.10 7.98 -37.42
CA ASN A 637 10.52 9.29 -37.74
C ASN A 637 11.54 10.45 -37.72
N SER A 638 12.76 10.21 -37.23
CA SER A 638 13.86 11.20 -37.22
C SER A 638 14.76 11.10 -38.44
N GLU A 639 14.85 9.92 -39.08
CA GLU A 639 15.64 9.71 -40.31
C GLU A 639 14.90 10.11 -41.61
N ASN A 640 13.65 10.57 -41.53
CA ASN A 640 12.78 10.85 -42.68
C ASN A 640 12.19 12.28 -42.71
N LYS A 641 12.88 13.27 -42.15
CA LYS A 641 12.53 14.71 -42.19
C LYS A 641 13.73 15.63 -42.42
#